data_AF-A0A377ZR22-F1
#
_entry.id   AF-A0A377ZR22-F1
#
_cell.length_a   1.000
_cell.length_b   1.000
_cell.length_c   1.000
_cell.angle_alpha   90.00
_cell.angle_beta   90.00
_cell.angle_gamma   90.00
#
_symmetry.space_group_name_H-M   'P 1'
#
loop_
_entity.id
_entity.type
_entity.pdbx_description
1 polymer ?
#
loop_
_entity_poly.entity_id
_entity_poly.type
_entity_poly.pdbx_seq_one_letter_code
_entity_poly.pdbx_strand_id
1 'polypeptide(L)'
;MPGLRQQHWLEGNRTVLIYGGSLASEPDREKYIALRKLRRGRPLDGIVRVMPSSLTLTPQISESDLHGLEKISELLGYAAPVWLWKLCDSEWPQADRAVQAVGVSFPLRATEDDVARQLAQMLPTLREQGMRQIAEETRHDFLLRLGQQLIDGGIAQWRWQLAPWLTASRQRLALRGLMFSLPEPRTVDPYQEADTSPAGQPHLLTLPATWLGIVDDCRRLRGHHVGMAWERGLACGLLAILGLWAAGLLLSFALNYSQIASVAGKARDLVAHPSVSDYQLTALHALRNEAGRLVHDGQKGAPWYRRFGLDHHQQLLNAVLPWYGVANHRLIRDPANAALQQALNALVNSAPNSDQRARLAKPGYDQLKAWLMMARPDKADGAFFAQTMKTVQPTRMGISTGLWQSLAPDLWSFYLSLLPERPEWKIIPDAQRVSQSRQVLLQQLGRRNAESTLYENMLKSVRRNFADVSLEDMTSGTDARRLFTTDEVVPGMFTRQAWEGGIQQAIDKAASSRREEIDWVLSDSRKTVSTDLSPEALKARLTRRYFTDFAGSWLNFLNSLRLNPATNIADVTDQLTLISDVRQSPLIALMNTLAWQGQAGQQREGLSDSLIKSAKDLVGGKDKPVIDQSAAGPQGPLDDTFGPLLQLMGKNTGSNVMSADSTLSLQTYLTRITRVRLRLQQVANASDPQEMMQTLAQTVFQGKSVDLTDTQQYGSLISASLGEEWTGFGNTLFVQPLTQAWETVLLPSAASLNDKWRRSVVANWHTAFDGRFPFAASKSDASLPMLAEFVRKDSGRIERFLTTELNGVLHKEGSQWVPDKVNSHGLVFNPAFLRAINQLSQLSDILFTDGSQGISFELQARPAPEVVETQLTIDGQKLRYFNQMADWQTFRWPGETYKPGTLLTWTTVNAGTRLFGDYSGTWGFIRWLEQGKRHPLDRSQWMMSFSAPDGRTLQWVLRSQLGSGPLVLLTLRGLTLPDQIFTVDAAESAQALTTGVGNSDMDEMEL
;
A
#
# COMPACT_ATOMS: atom_id res chain seq x y z
N MET A 1 85.57 53.66 -11.52
CA MET A 1 84.28 54.35 -11.66
C MET A 1 84.04 55.25 -10.45
N PRO A 2 84.17 56.57 -10.61
CA PRO A 2 83.69 57.55 -9.65
C PRO A 2 82.19 57.34 -9.33
N GLY A 3 81.73 57.65 -8.12
CA GLY A 3 80.30 57.63 -7.74
C GLY A 3 79.62 56.27 -7.51
N LEU A 4 80.05 55.16 -8.14
CA LEU A 4 79.35 53.86 -8.07
C LEU A 4 79.17 53.31 -6.64
N ARG A 5 80.18 53.49 -5.77
CA ARG A 5 80.11 53.02 -4.37
C ARG A 5 79.12 53.83 -3.53
N GLN A 6 78.91 55.11 -3.85
CA GLN A 6 78.01 56.01 -3.13
C GLN A 6 76.56 55.87 -3.60
N GLN A 7 76.33 55.64 -4.90
CA GLN A 7 75.00 55.60 -5.50
C GLN A 7 74.42 54.17 -5.67
N HIS A 8 75.22 53.14 -5.37
CA HIS A 8 74.91 51.70 -5.49
C HIS A 8 74.60 51.16 -6.90
N TRP A 9 74.16 52.00 -7.83
CA TRP A 9 73.97 51.66 -9.24
C TRP A 9 74.17 52.90 -10.14
N LEU A 10 74.60 52.66 -11.38
CA LEU A 10 74.77 53.64 -12.45
C LEU A 10 74.19 53.07 -13.75
N GLU A 11 73.58 53.89 -14.59
CA GLU A 11 72.96 53.51 -15.87
C GLU A 11 73.40 54.44 -17.01
N GLY A 12 73.72 53.84 -18.15
CA GLY A 12 74.10 54.55 -19.37
C GLY A 12 74.53 53.59 -20.47
N ASN A 13 74.42 53.98 -21.75
CA ASN A 13 74.80 53.15 -22.91
C ASN A 13 74.22 51.71 -22.88
N ARG A 14 72.93 51.57 -22.54
CA ARG A 14 72.20 50.29 -22.38
C ARG A 14 72.85 49.32 -21.38
N THR A 15 73.59 49.85 -20.41
CA THR A 15 74.32 49.08 -19.41
C THR A 15 73.99 49.64 -18.03
N VAL A 16 73.64 48.75 -17.10
CA VAL A 16 73.44 49.09 -15.70
C VAL A 16 74.56 48.45 -14.90
N LEU A 17 75.40 49.26 -14.25
CA LEU A 17 76.41 48.79 -13.31
C LEU A 17 75.84 48.83 -11.91
N ILE A 18 75.99 47.73 -11.19
CA ILE A 18 75.48 47.57 -9.83
C ILE A 18 76.66 47.29 -8.91
N TYR A 19 76.80 48.07 -7.84
CA TYR A 19 77.86 47.87 -6.87
C TYR A 19 77.65 46.56 -6.08
N GLY A 20 78.44 45.53 -6.34
CA GLY A 20 78.30 44.20 -5.73
C GLY A 20 78.84 44.07 -4.29
N GLY A 21 79.56 45.07 -3.76
CA GLY A 21 80.20 44.97 -2.46
C GLY A 21 81.49 44.12 -2.47
N SER A 22 81.93 43.68 -1.29
CA SER A 22 83.08 42.78 -1.15
C SER A 22 82.63 41.33 -1.25
N LEU A 23 83.36 40.49 -2.01
CA LEU A 23 83.10 39.05 -2.06
C LEU A 23 83.47 38.32 -0.75
N ALA A 24 84.22 38.96 0.15
CA ALA A 24 84.54 38.43 1.47
C ALA A 24 83.42 38.65 2.51
N SER A 25 82.49 39.57 2.25
CA SER A 25 81.31 39.79 3.08
C SER A 25 80.12 38.95 2.57
N GLU A 26 79.17 38.66 3.46
CA GLU A 26 77.96 37.93 3.08
C GLU A 26 77.13 38.72 2.04
N PRO A 27 76.65 38.07 0.96
CA PRO A 27 75.95 38.80 -0.11
C PRO A 27 74.59 39.31 0.36
N ASP A 28 74.27 40.55 -0.01
CA ASP A 28 72.98 41.17 0.28
C ASP A 28 71.83 40.40 -0.38
N ARG A 29 71.16 39.57 0.42
CA ARG A 29 70.10 38.67 -0.02
C ARG A 29 68.94 39.41 -0.66
N GLU A 30 68.55 40.57 -0.13
CA GLU A 30 67.43 41.34 -0.66
C GLU A 30 67.74 41.88 -2.04
N LYS A 31 68.95 42.42 -2.21
CA LYS A 31 69.43 42.94 -3.50
C LYS A 31 69.43 41.88 -4.61
N TYR A 32 69.99 40.70 -4.36
CA TYR A 32 70.08 39.66 -5.39
C TYR A 32 68.71 39.00 -5.67
N ILE A 33 67.83 38.89 -4.67
CA ILE A 33 66.45 38.45 -4.90
C ILE A 33 65.67 39.49 -5.73
N ALA A 34 65.86 40.79 -5.48
CA ALA A 34 65.26 41.85 -6.28
C ALA A 34 65.71 41.78 -7.75
N LEU A 35 67.00 41.55 -8.00
CA LEU A 35 67.54 41.34 -9.35
C LEU A 35 66.94 40.12 -10.04
N ARG A 36 66.76 39.01 -9.30
CA ARG A 36 66.08 37.82 -9.81
C ARG A 36 64.61 38.08 -10.17
N LYS A 37 63.91 38.96 -9.44
CA LYS A 37 62.54 39.37 -9.78
C LYS A 37 62.50 40.21 -11.07
N LEU A 38 63.47 41.12 -11.25
CA LEU A 38 63.57 41.98 -12.44
C LEU A 38 63.84 41.19 -13.73
N ARG A 39 64.74 40.20 -13.70
CA ARG A 39 64.94 39.24 -14.82
C ARG A 39 65.08 37.81 -14.31
N ARG A 40 63.97 37.04 -14.37
CA ARG A 40 63.93 35.64 -13.87
C ARG A 40 64.86 34.67 -14.60
N GLY A 41 65.10 34.88 -15.90
CA GLY A 41 65.93 33.99 -16.72
C GLY A 41 67.42 34.36 -16.71
N ARG A 42 67.76 35.65 -16.64
CA ARG A 42 69.13 36.16 -16.59
C ARG A 42 69.21 37.39 -15.69
N PRO A 43 69.31 37.18 -14.38
CA PRO A 43 69.34 38.28 -13.42
C PRO A 43 70.53 39.22 -13.64
N LEU A 44 71.68 38.68 -14.05
CA LEU A 44 72.91 39.41 -14.35
C LEU A 44 73.54 38.88 -15.64
N ASP A 45 74.09 39.78 -16.47
CA ASP A 45 74.81 39.40 -17.69
C ASP A 45 76.29 39.05 -17.40
N GLY A 46 76.88 39.59 -16.33
CA GLY A 46 78.21 39.23 -15.82
C GLY A 46 78.54 39.90 -14.48
N ILE A 47 79.55 39.38 -13.78
CA ILE A 47 80.08 39.93 -12.53
C ILE A 47 81.54 40.34 -12.75
N VAL A 48 81.92 41.56 -12.39
CA VAL A 48 83.30 42.06 -12.52
C VAL A 48 83.94 42.16 -11.14
N ARG A 49 85.01 41.40 -10.91
CA ARG A 49 85.84 41.43 -9.71
C ARG A 49 87.06 42.31 -9.95
N VAL A 50 87.01 43.53 -9.42
CA VAL A 50 88.11 44.50 -9.51
C VAL A 50 89.14 44.22 -8.41
N MET A 51 90.41 44.13 -8.82
CA MET A 51 91.57 43.84 -7.97
C MET A 51 92.54 45.02 -8.03
N PRO A 52 92.86 45.67 -6.89
CA PRO A 52 93.89 46.70 -6.87
C PRO A 52 95.27 46.10 -7.18
N SER A 53 96.22 46.96 -7.54
CA SER A 53 97.60 46.57 -7.85
C SER A 53 98.28 45.79 -6.73
N SER A 54 98.04 46.17 -5.48
CA SER A 54 98.55 45.50 -4.27
C SER A 54 97.98 44.10 -4.02
N LEU A 55 96.83 43.74 -4.61
CA LEU A 55 96.18 42.45 -4.36
C LEU A 55 96.71 41.37 -5.31
N THR A 56 97.35 40.34 -4.77
CA THR A 56 97.72 39.12 -5.51
C THR A 56 96.74 38.00 -5.18
N LEU A 57 96.22 37.29 -6.18
CA LEU A 57 95.31 36.15 -5.97
C LEU A 57 96.07 34.96 -5.36
N THR A 58 96.01 34.83 -4.04
CA THR A 58 96.45 33.60 -3.36
C THR A 58 95.33 32.54 -3.41
N PRO A 59 95.64 31.24 -3.25
CA PRO A 59 94.62 30.20 -3.23
C PRO A 59 93.49 30.47 -2.23
N GLN A 60 93.81 31.01 -1.04
CA GLN A 60 92.83 31.37 -0.01
C GLN A 60 91.88 32.47 -0.46
N ILE A 61 92.38 33.52 -1.13
CA ILE A 61 91.54 34.60 -1.67
C ILE A 61 90.68 34.07 -2.81
N SER A 62 91.24 33.26 -3.70
CA SER A 62 90.50 32.61 -4.79
C SER A 62 89.34 31.74 -4.27
N GLU A 63 89.57 30.95 -3.21
CA GLU A 63 88.50 30.15 -2.59
C GLU A 63 87.42 31.01 -1.93
N SER A 64 87.80 32.06 -1.20
CA SER A 64 86.84 32.99 -0.61
C SER A 64 86.00 33.69 -1.68
N ASP A 65 86.61 34.17 -2.75
CA ASP A 65 85.92 34.83 -3.86
C ASP A 65 84.97 33.85 -4.58
N LEU A 66 85.42 32.60 -4.84
CA LEU A 66 84.59 31.55 -5.45
C LEU A 66 83.40 31.18 -4.57
N HIS A 67 83.58 31.04 -3.27
CA HIS A 67 82.50 30.73 -2.33
C HIS A 67 81.47 31.88 -2.24
N GLY A 68 81.93 33.13 -2.23
CA GLY A 68 81.05 34.30 -2.31
C GLY A 68 80.22 34.32 -3.61
N LEU A 69 80.84 33.99 -4.74
CA LEU A 69 80.17 33.88 -6.04
C LEU A 69 79.17 32.71 -6.10
N GLU A 70 79.48 31.57 -5.49
CA GLU A 70 78.55 30.44 -5.36
C GLU A 70 77.28 30.88 -4.59
N LYS A 71 77.43 31.53 -3.43
CA LYS A 71 76.29 32.08 -2.67
C LYS A 71 75.45 33.07 -3.50
N ILE A 72 76.10 33.96 -4.24
CA ILE A 72 75.41 34.89 -5.16
C ILE A 72 74.64 34.11 -6.23
N SER A 73 75.25 33.06 -6.82
CA SER A 73 74.62 32.25 -7.85
C SER A 73 73.41 31.46 -7.35
N GLU A 74 73.43 30.97 -6.11
CA GLU A 74 72.31 30.29 -5.46
C GLU A 74 71.13 31.25 -5.22
N LEU A 75 71.41 32.46 -4.73
CA LEU A 75 70.39 33.49 -4.53
C LEU A 75 69.73 33.89 -5.87
N LEU A 76 70.53 34.02 -6.93
CA LEU A 76 70.03 34.33 -8.27
C LEU A 76 69.34 33.13 -8.95
N GLY A 77 69.63 31.89 -8.53
CA GLY A 77 69.26 30.67 -9.26
C GLY A 77 69.95 30.56 -10.63
N TYR A 78 71.05 31.30 -10.81
CA TYR A 78 71.75 31.49 -12.08
C TYR A 78 73.20 31.87 -11.82
N ALA A 79 74.13 31.12 -12.39
CA ALA A 79 75.57 31.38 -12.32
C ALA A 79 75.99 32.30 -13.48
N ALA A 80 76.19 33.59 -13.18
CA ALA A 80 76.62 34.59 -14.14
C ALA A 80 78.12 34.44 -14.47
N PRO A 81 78.56 34.76 -15.72
CA PRO A 81 79.97 34.79 -16.08
C PRO A 81 80.77 35.81 -15.26
N VAL A 82 81.99 35.47 -14.88
CA VAL A 82 82.84 36.30 -13.99
C VAL A 82 84.05 36.83 -14.75
N TRP A 83 84.30 38.14 -14.62
CA TRP A 83 85.45 38.83 -15.17
C TRP A 83 86.37 39.28 -14.05
N LEU A 84 87.66 38.98 -14.16
CA LEU A 84 88.68 39.51 -13.26
C LEU A 84 89.28 40.77 -13.88
N TRP A 85 89.37 41.85 -13.12
CA TRP A 85 89.94 43.11 -13.58
C TRP A 85 91.08 43.52 -12.66
N LYS A 86 92.32 43.46 -13.17
CA LYS A 86 93.53 43.89 -12.45
C LYS A 86 93.83 45.36 -12.75
N LEU A 87 93.82 46.19 -11.71
CA LEU A 87 94.36 47.54 -11.77
C LEU A 87 95.88 47.46 -11.62
N CYS A 88 96.60 48.03 -12.58
CA CYS A 88 98.06 48.13 -12.60
C CYS A 88 98.48 49.51 -12.10
N ASP A 89 99.65 49.61 -11.49
CA ASP A 89 100.21 50.90 -11.07
C ASP A 89 101.16 51.48 -12.11
N SER A 90 101.22 52.80 -12.16
CA SER A 90 102.25 53.54 -12.87
C SER A 90 102.88 54.56 -11.93
N GLU A 91 104.21 54.64 -11.93
CA GLU A 91 104.97 55.60 -11.11
C GLU A 91 104.68 57.05 -11.50
N TRP A 92 104.27 57.29 -12.75
CA TRP A 92 103.83 58.60 -13.23
C TRP A 92 102.41 58.57 -13.81
N PRO A 93 101.65 59.69 -13.74
CA PRO A 93 100.31 59.78 -14.32
C PRO A 93 100.32 59.69 -15.85
N GLN A 94 99.44 58.87 -16.42
CA GLN A 94 99.22 58.71 -17.87
C GLN A 94 97.75 58.98 -18.22
N ALA A 95 97.22 60.11 -17.75
CA ALA A 95 95.80 60.47 -17.83
C ALA A 95 95.30 60.76 -19.26
N ASP A 96 96.17 61.34 -20.07
CA ASP A 96 95.93 61.78 -21.45
C ASP A 96 96.16 60.67 -22.50
N ARG A 97 96.62 59.50 -22.07
CA ARG A 97 96.86 58.35 -22.93
C ARG A 97 95.55 57.87 -23.56
N ALA A 98 95.57 57.56 -24.85
CA ALA A 98 94.45 56.89 -25.50
C ALA A 98 94.13 55.56 -24.79
N VAL A 99 92.95 55.47 -24.17
CA VAL A 99 92.53 54.30 -23.39
C VAL A 99 91.90 53.26 -24.31
N GLN A 100 92.39 52.02 -24.28
CA GLN A 100 91.77 50.87 -24.95
C GLN A 100 91.46 49.73 -23.97
N ALA A 101 90.57 48.82 -24.37
CA ALA A 101 90.37 47.57 -23.64
C ALA A 101 91.60 46.67 -23.79
N VAL A 102 92.21 46.31 -22.66
CA VAL A 102 93.37 45.43 -22.59
C VAL A 102 93.01 44.23 -21.75
N GLY A 103 93.00 43.05 -22.36
CA GLY A 103 92.73 41.81 -21.65
C GLY A 103 92.37 40.68 -22.59
N VAL A 104 92.09 39.53 -21.98
CA VAL A 104 91.81 38.28 -22.67
C VAL A 104 90.47 37.70 -22.23
N SER A 105 89.81 36.99 -23.15
CA SER A 105 88.62 36.20 -22.85
C SER A 105 88.92 34.71 -22.97
N PHE A 106 88.32 33.92 -22.10
CA PHE A 106 88.53 32.48 -21.96
C PHE A 106 87.28 31.71 -22.42
N PRO A 107 87.42 30.56 -23.09
CA PRO A 107 86.29 29.71 -23.46
C PRO A 107 85.55 29.15 -22.22
N LEU A 108 84.29 28.71 -22.38
CA LEU A 108 83.41 28.24 -21.28
C LEU A 108 83.97 27.08 -20.44
N ARG A 109 84.97 26.35 -20.96
CA ARG A 109 85.69 25.28 -20.26
C ARG A 109 87.20 25.47 -20.43
N ALA A 110 87.67 26.67 -20.12
CA ALA A 110 89.07 27.00 -20.23
C ALA A 110 89.93 26.15 -19.30
N THR A 111 91.07 25.76 -19.81
CA THR A 111 92.14 25.06 -19.08
C THR A 111 93.27 26.04 -18.75
N GLU A 112 94.16 25.65 -17.84
CA GLU A 112 95.35 26.45 -17.52
C GLU A 112 96.19 26.81 -18.75
N ASP A 113 96.28 25.90 -19.73
CA ASP A 113 97.00 26.15 -20.97
C ASP A 113 96.30 27.17 -21.87
N ASP A 114 94.97 27.26 -21.82
CA ASP A 114 94.22 28.29 -22.55
C ASP A 114 94.50 29.69 -22.00
N VAL A 115 94.71 29.83 -20.68
CA VAL A 115 95.11 31.10 -20.06
C VAL A 115 96.46 31.56 -20.60
N ALA A 116 97.45 30.68 -20.57
CA ALA A 116 98.79 30.99 -21.06
C ALA A 116 98.78 31.36 -22.55
N ARG A 117 98.02 30.60 -23.36
CA ARG A 117 97.90 30.83 -24.80
C ARG A 117 97.25 32.18 -25.12
N GLN A 118 96.14 32.52 -24.47
CA GLN A 118 95.43 33.77 -24.72
C GLN A 118 96.25 35.00 -24.30
N LEU A 119 96.93 34.94 -23.14
CA LEU A 119 97.81 36.03 -22.71
C LEU A 119 99.00 36.21 -23.66
N ALA A 120 99.60 35.11 -24.13
CA ALA A 120 100.68 35.18 -25.12
C ALA A 120 100.22 35.76 -26.47
N GLN A 121 98.99 35.44 -26.92
CA GLN A 121 98.40 35.98 -28.15
C GLN A 121 98.14 37.49 -28.10
N MET A 122 97.98 38.07 -26.89
CA MET A 122 97.78 39.50 -26.71
C MET A 122 99.10 40.30 -26.80
N LEU A 123 100.26 39.67 -26.57
CA LEU A 123 101.57 40.34 -26.54
C LEU A 123 101.93 41.13 -27.83
N PRO A 124 101.70 40.61 -29.05
CA PRO A 124 101.99 41.37 -30.28
C PRO A 124 101.17 42.66 -30.36
N THR A 125 99.88 42.61 -30.02
CA THR A 125 98.98 43.77 -30.03
C THR A 125 99.39 44.78 -28.96
N LEU A 126 99.77 44.32 -27.76
CA LEU A 126 100.32 45.20 -26.72
C LEU A 126 101.59 45.91 -27.17
N ARG A 127 102.48 45.19 -27.87
CA ARG A 127 103.74 45.76 -28.38
C ARG A 127 103.48 46.78 -29.48
N GLU A 128 102.63 46.46 -30.45
CA GLU A 128 102.30 47.36 -31.56
C GLU A 128 101.61 48.63 -31.05
N GLN A 129 100.56 48.50 -30.25
CA GLN A 129 99.84 49.65 -29.70
C GLN A 129 100.69 50.42 -28.69
N GLY A 130 101.48 49.73 -27.87
CA GLY A 130 102.34 50.37 -26.88
C GLY A 130 103.51 51.13 -27.51
N MET A 131 104.13 50.60 -28.56
CA MET A 131 105.14 51.34 -29.34
C MET A 131 104.54 52.59 -29.98
N ARG A 132 103.29 52.49 -30.48
CA ARG A 132 102.58 53.66 -31.00
C ARG A 132 102.29 54.71 -29.93
N GLN A 133 101.89 54.31 -28.73
CA GLN A 133 101.65 55.23 -27.62
C GLN A 133 102.93 55.92 -27.15
N ILE A 134 104.05 55.19 -27.02
CA ILE A 134 105.35 55.80 -26.69
C ILE A 134 105.84 56.74 -27.81
N ALA A 135 105.55 56.43 -29.08
CA ALA A 135 105.90 57.29 -30.20
C ALA A 135 105.11 58.62 -30.20
N GLU A 136 103.89 58.63 -29.67
CA GLU A 136 103.10 59.85 -29.45
C GLU A 136 103.61 60.63 -28.25
N GLU A 137 103.81 59.97 -27.10
CA GLU A 137 104.38 60.56 -25.89
C GLU A 137 105.14 59.50 -25.09
N THR A 138 106.43 59.76 -24.83
CA THR A 138 107.33 58.74 -24.23
C THR A 138 106.88 58.23 -22.87
N ARG A 139 106.06 58.99 -22.15
CA ARG A 139 105.47 58.60 -20.86
C ARG A 139 104.36 57.55 -20.98
N HIS A 140 103.80 57.28 -22.16
CA HIS A 140 102.67 56.34 -22.32
C HIS A 140 103.11 54.88 -22.45
N ASP A 141 103.91 54.40 -21.51
CA ASP A 141 104.57 53.09 -21.57
C ASP A 141 103.73 51.90 -21.07
N PHE A 142 102.54 52.15 -20.53
CA PHE A 142 101.75 51.13 -19.81
C PHE A 142 101.62 49.78 -20.54
N LEU A 143 101.31 49.81 -21.84
CA LEU A 143 101.09 48.59 -22.62
C LEU A 143 102.38 47.80 -22.83
N LEU A 144 103.50 48.49 -23.04
CA LEU A 144 104.81 47.87 -23.19
C LEU A 144 105.30 47.33 -21.86
N ARG A 145 105.11 48.08 -20.77
CA ARG A 145 105.43 47.62 -19.41
C ARG A 145 104.62 46.39 -19.03
N LEU A 146 103.31 46.38 -19.30
CA LEU A 146 102.45 45.23 -19.07
C LEU A 146 102.88 44.04 -19.95
N GLY A 147 103.18 44.28 -21.23
CA GLY A 147 103.67 43.25 -22.14
C GLY A 147 104.99 42.64 -21.65
N GLN A 148 105.91 43.48 -21.17
CA GLN A 148 107.19 43.05 -20.59
C GLN A 148 106.96 42.25 -19.31
N GLN A 149 106.12 42.71 -18.38
CA GLN A 149 105.76 41.98 -17.16
C GLN A 149 105.12 40.61 -17.44
N LEU A 150 104.31 40.50 -18.50
CA LEU A 150 103.72 39.23 -18.92
C LEU A 150 104.78 38.27 -19.48
N ILE A 151 105.76 38.78 -20.24
CA ILE A 151 106.90 38.01 -20.75
C ILE A 151 107.82 37.57 -19.61
N ASP A 152 108.10 38.45 -18.65
CA ASP A 152 108.97 38.25 -17.50
C ASP A 152 108.27 37.45 -16.37
N GLY A 153 107.64 36.33 -16.75
CA GLY A 153 107.03 35.36 -15.84
C GLY A 153 105.56 35.63 -15.47
N GLY A 154 104.99 36.79 -15.83
CA GLY A 154 103.60 37.13 -15.50
C GLY A 154 102.57 36.16 -16.09
N ILE A 155 102.80 35.61 -17.29
CA ILE A 155 101.91 34.59 -17.87
C ILE A 155 101.87 33.31 -17.02
N ALA A 156 103.03 32.83 -16.56
CA ALA A 156 103.11 31.64 -15.71
C ALA A 156 102.45 31.90 -14.34
N GLN A 157 102.61 33.11 -13.80
CA GLN A 157 101.97 33.53 -12.57
C GLN A 157 100.44 33.53 -12.68
N TRP A 158 99.88 34.11 -13.74
CA TRP A 158 98.42 34.10 -13.96
C TRP A 158 97.86 32.70 -14.22
N ARG A 159 98.60 31.85 -14.94
CA ARG A 159 98.24 30.45 -15.11
C ARG A 159 98.07 29.76 -13.75
N TRP A 160 99.03 29.94 -12.83
CA TRP A 160 98.97 29.34 -11.51
C TRP A 160 97.88 29.96 -10.61
N GLN A 161 97.71 31.28 -10.63
CA GLN A 161 96.71 31.98 -9.83
C GLN A 161 95.27 31.65 -10.22
N LEU A 162 95.03 31.35 -11.51
CA LEU A 162 93.71 31.02 -12.03
C LEU A 162 93.40 29.52 -12.03
N ALA A 163 94.37 28.65 -11.76
CA ALA A 163 94.14 27.20 -11.68
C ALA A 163 92.95 26.82 -10.76
N PRO A 164 92.75 27.43 -9.56
CA PRO A 164 91.60 27.14 -8.71
C PRO A 164 90.24 27.54 -9.30
N TRP A 165 90.23 28.50 -10.23
CA TRP A 165 89.02 28.99 -10.91
C TRP A 165 88.62 28.10 -12.10
N LEU A 166 89.54 27.26 -12.59
CA LEU A 166 89.38 26.44 -13.80
C LEU A 166 89.14 24.95 -13.48
N THR A 167 89.21 24.54 -12.21
CA THR A 167 89.08 23.14 -11.79
C THR A 167 87.69 22.57 -12.11
N ALA A 168 87.62 21.33 -12.61
CA ALA A 168 86.39 20.68 -13.09
C ALA A 168 85.22 20.65 -12.10
N SER A 169 85.50 20.55 -10.80
CA SER A 169 84.51 20.59 -9.72
C SER A 169 83.86 21.97 -9.53
N ARG A 170 84.55 23.05 -9.92
CA ARG A 170 84.13 24.45 -9.77
C ARG A 170 83.71 25.11 -11.08
N GLN A 171 83.66 24.35 -12.19
CA GLN A 171 83.15 24.78 -13.52
C GLN A 171 81.67 25.23 -13.53
N ARG A 172 80.99 25.22 -12.38
CA ARG A 172 79.66 25.81 -12.22
C ARG A 172 79.70 27.34 -12.30
N LEU A 173 80.83 27.97 -11.96
CA LEU A 173 81.09 29.39 -12.17
C LEU A 173 81.95 29.55 -13.44
N ALA A 174 81.47 30.33 -14.40
CA ALA A 174 82.18 30.53 -15.66
C ALA A 174 83.14 31.72 -15.57
N LEU A 175 84.43 31.47 -15.28
CA LEU A 175 85.48 32.49 -15.44
C LEU A 175 85.61 32.85 -16.93
N ARG A 176 85.24 34.09 -17.29
CA ARG A 176 85.13 34.52 -18.69
C ARG A 176 86.35 35.28 -19.19
N GLY A 177 87.09 35.98 -18.34
CA GLY A 177 88.26 36.70 -18.81
C GLY A 177 88.98 37.52 -17.76
N LEU A 178 90.13 38.07 -18.16
CA LEU A 178 91.03 38.87 -17.35
C LEU A 178 91.34 40.18 -18.07
N MET A 179 91.03 41.32 -17.44
CA MET A 179 91.26 42.67 -17.94
C MET A 179 92.34 43.40 -17.13
N PHE A 180 93.09 44.29 -17.78
CA PHE A 180 94.13 45.12 -17.20
C PHE A 180 93.88 46.60 -17.51
N SER A 181 94.04 47.47 -16.52
CA SER A 181 94.02 48.92 -16.77
C SER A 181 94.82 49.68 -15.71
N LEU A 182 95.22 50.90 -16.02
CA LEU A 182 95.62 51.86 -14.99
C LEU A 182 94.38 52.38 -14.22
N PRO A 183 94.53 52.81 -12.96
CA PRO A 183 93.48 53.54 -12.26
C PRO A 183 93.24 54.88 -12.96
N GLU A 184 91.97 55.18 -13.19
CA GLU A 184 91.57 56.46 -13.79
C GLU A 184 91.91 57.61 -12.82
N PRO A 185 92.53 58.71 -13.29
CA PRO A 185 92.85 59.84 -12.42
C PRO A 185 91.56 60.41 -11.84
N ARG A 186 91.56 60.69 -10.54
CA ARG A 186 90.54 61.58 -9.97
C ARG A 186 90.74 62.95 -10.62
N THR A 187 89.84 63.36 -11.50
CA THR A 187 89.80 64.75 -11.94
C THR A 187 89.66 65.65 -10.71
N VAL A 188 90.39 66.76 -10.78
CA VAL A 188 90.76 67.73 -9.75
C VAL A 188 89.55 68.26 -8.95
N ASP A 189 89.78 68.59 -7.68
CA ASP A 189 88.95 69.28 -6.67
C ASP A 189 87.43 69.47 -6.90
N PRO A 190 86.57 69.20 -5.89
CA PRO A 190 85.11 69.34 -5.96
C PRO A 190 84.53 70.76 -6.23
N TYR A 191 85.35 71.74 -6.60
CA TYR A 191 84.96 73.16 -6.53
C TYR A 191 85.18 74.00 -7.80
N GLN A 192 85.54 73.43 -8.96
CA GLN A 192 85.80 74.27 -10.14
C GLN A 192 85.23 73.85 -11.51
N GLU A 193 84.40 72.81 -11.62
CA GLU A 193 83.62 72.55 -12.85
C GLU A 193 82.18 72.11 -12.52
N ALA A 194 81.45 72.98 -11.82
CA ALA A 194 80.04 72.76 -11.47
C ALA A 194 79.03 73.22 -12.54
N ASP A 195 79.46 73.78 -13.68
CA ASP A 195 78.52 74.52 -14.56
C ASP A 195 78.44 74.09 -16.04
N THR A 196 79.02 72.95 -16.47
CA THR A 196 78.80 72.44 -17.84
C THR A 196 78.66 70.92 -17.97
N SER A 197 78.24 70.23 -16.92
CA SER A 197 77.56 68.92 -17.01
C SER A 197 76.28 68.99 -16.21
N PRO A 198 75.12 68.57 -16.76
CA PRO A 198 73.83 68.84 -16.14
C PRO A 198 73.77 68.23 -14.74
N ALA A 199 73.63 69.10 -13.74
CA ALA A 199 73.39 68.79 -12.33
C ALA A 199 72.02 68.10 -12.07
N GLY A 200 71.63 67.12 -12.90
CA GLY A 200 70.29 66.53 -12.91
C GLY A 200 70.20 65.01 -13.06
N GLN A 201 71.31 64.27 -13.18
CA GLN A 201 71.25 62.80 -13.29
C GLN A 201 72.28 62.14 -12.36
N PRO A 202 71.92 61.84 -11.09
CA PRO A 202 72.84 61.19 -10.17
C PRO A 202 73.39 59.87 -10.75
N HIS A 203 72.54 59.05 -11.36
CA HIS A 203 72.90 57.70 -11.82
C HIS A 203 73.54 57.62 -13.22
N LEU A 204 74.01 58.71 -13.82
CA LEU A 204 74.55 58.67 -15.19
C LEU A 204 75.88 57.89 -15.28
N LEU A 205 75.95 56.91 -16.17
CA LEU A 205 77.16 56.13 -16.45
C LEU A 205 77.89 56.60 -17.72
N THR A 206 79.09 57.14 -17.56
CA THR A 206 80.07 57.29 -18.64
C THR A 206 81.03 56.09 -18.59
N LEU A 207 81.01 55.24 -19.63
CA LEU A 207 81.88 54.06 -19.73
C LEU A 207 83.17 54.42 -20.48
N PRO A 208 84.36 54.38 -19.82
CA PRO A 208 85.64 54.48 -20.51
C PRO A 208 85.83 53.32 -21.48
N ALA A 209 86.64 53.53 -22.53
CA ALA A 209 86.90 52.55 -23.57
C ALA A 209 87.49 51.22 -23.05
N THR A 210 88.06 51.19 -21.84
CA THR A 210 88.51 49.96 -21.16
C THR A 210 87.38 48.96 -20.90
N TRP A 211 86.13 49.42 -20.72
CA TRP A 211 84.98 48.56 -20.44
C TRP A 211 84.38 47.90 -21.68
N LEU A 212 84.70 48.39 -22.89
CA LEU A 212 84.12 47.87 -24.14
C LEU A 212 84.38 46.37 -24.30
N GLY A 213 85.57 45.89 -23.91
CA GLY A 213 85.92 44.47 -23.97
C GLY A 213 85.02 43.56 -23.12
N ILE A 214 84.47 44.06 -22.01
CA ILE A 214 83.54 43.31 -21.16
C ILE A 214 82.10 43.45 -21.67
N VAL A 215 81.68 44.68 -21.98
CA VAL A 215 80.27 44.96 -22.35
C VAL A 215 79.88 44.28 -23.66
N ASP A 216 80.76 44.28 -24.67
CA ASP A 216 80.47 43.64 -25.96
C ASP A 216 80.39 42.11 -25.84
N ASP A 217 81.15 41.52 -24.93
CA ASP A 217 81.23 40.07 -24.75
C ASP A 217 80.10 39.56 -23.82
N CYS A 218 79.70 40.33 -22.80
CA CYS A 218 78.54 40.04 -21.95
C CYS A 218 77.22 39.94 -22.75
N ARG A 219 77.11 40.59 -23.91
CA ARG A 219 75.92 40.45 -24.79
C ARG A 219 75.85 39.12 -25.52
N ARG A 220 77.00 38.46 -25.74
CA ARG A 220 77.11 37.27 -26.61
C ARG A 220 76.92 35.95 -25.86
N LEU A 221 77.16 35.93 -24.55
CA LEU A 221 77.20 34.70 -23.76
C LEU A 221 76.17 34.66 -22.63
N ARG A 222 75.79 33.44 -22.26
CA ARG A 222 74.73 33.14 -21.30
C ARG A 222 75.34 32.26 -20.21
N GLY A 223 75.13 32.64 -18.95
CA GLY A 223 75.39 31.80 -17.78
C GLY A 223 74.44 30.60 -17.71
N HIS A 224 74.61 29.77 -16.68
CA HIS A 224 73.87 28.52 -16.51
C HIS A 224 72.88 28.60 -15.33
N HIS A 225 71.71 27.99 -15.49
CA HIS A 225 70.74 27.88 -14.41
C HIS A 225 71.20 26.89 -13.34
N VAL A 226 71.14 27.31 -12.08
CA VAL A 226 71.55 26.50 -10.94
C VAL A 226 70.29 25.88 -10.32
N GLY A 227 70.02 24.60 -10.64
CA GLY A 227 69.04 23.73 -9.99
C GLY A 227 67.76 23.40 -10.80
N MET A 228 67.70 22.19 -11.39
CA MET A 228 66.42 21.56 -11.82
C MET A 228 66.57 20.03 -12.00
N ALA A 229 65.89 19.23 -11.17
CA ALA A 229 65.92 17.75 -11.15
C ALA A 229 64.54 17.10 -11.41
N TRP A 230 63.60 17.82 -12.02
CA TRP A 230 62.27 17.26 -12.35
C TRP A 230 62.32 16.36 -13.59
N GLU A 231 63.05 16.74 -14.65
CA GLU A 231 63.07 16.00 -15.92
C GLU A 231 63.49 14.51 -15.76
N ARG A 232 64.41 14.22 -14.83
CA ARG A 232 64.83 12.84 -14.53
C ARG A 232 63.75 12.01 -13.82
N GLY A 233 62.96 12.63 -12.93
CA GLY A 233 61.83 11.96 -12.29
C GLY A 233 60.72 11.59 -13.28
N LEU A 234 60.48 12.46 -14.27
CA LEU A 234 59.50 12.24 -15.32
C LEU A 234 59.90 11.10 -16.26
N ALA A 235 61.18 11.03 -16.64
CA ALA A 235 61.72 9.95 -17.47
C ALA A 235 61.67 8.57 -16.78
N CYS A 236 62.04 8.48 -15.49
CA CYS A 236 61.95 7.23 -14.73
C CYS A 236 60.49 6.77 -14.54
N GLY A 237 59.56 7.71 -14.32
CA GLY A 237 58.13 7.40 -14.25
C GLY A 237 57.59 6.83 -15.56
N LEU A 238 57.96 7.42 -16.70
CA LEU A 238 57.55 6.93 -18.03
C LEU A 238 58.11 5.54 -18.35
N LEU A 239 59.37 5.27 -18.01
CA LEU A 239 59.98 3.94 -18.22
C LEU A 239 59.31 2.85 -17.37
N ALA A 240 58.95 3.16 -16.12
CA ALA A 240 58.22 2.22 -15.25
C ALA A 240 56.83 1.89 -15.82
N ILE A 241 56.11 2.90 -16.33
CA ILE A 241 54.79 2.70 -16.96
C ILE A 241 54.92 1.83 -18.22
N LEU A 242 55.91 2.12 -19.09
CA LEU A 242 56.16 1.31 -20.29
C LEU A 242 56.49 -0.14 -19.97
N GLY A 243 57.32 -0.39 -18.96
CA GLY A 243 57.66 -1.75 -18.50
C GLY A 243 56.44 -2.52 -18.00
N LEU A 244 55.56 -1.85 -17.22
CA LEU A 244 54.35 -2.45 -16.69
C LEU A 244 53.33 -2.75 -17.80
N TRP A 245 53.27 -1.90 -18.83
CA TRP A 245 52.43 -2.10 -20.01
C TRP A 245 52.91 -3.28 -20.88
N ALA A 246 54.22 -3.41 -21.09
CA ALA A 246 54.83 -4.52 -21.83
C ALA A 246 54.63 -5.88 -21.12
N ALA A 247 54.78 -5.91 -19.79
CA ALA A 247 54.48 -7.11 -19.01
C ALA A 247 52.99 -7.50 -19.10
N GLY A 248 52.08 -6.51 -19.06
CA GLY A 248 50.64 -6.72 -19.27
C GLY A 248 50.30 -7.31 -20.65
N LEU A 249 50.96 -6.82 -21.71
CA LEU A 249 50.81 -7.35 -23.07
C LEU A 249 51.26 -8.81 -23.20
N LEU A 250 52.44 -9.16 -22.67
CA LEU A 250 52.96 -10.53 -22.74
C LEU A 250 52.07 -11.52 -21.96
N LEU A 251 51.59 -11.12 -20.79
CA LEU A 251 50.67 -11.94 -20.00
C LEU A 251 49.34 -12.14 -20.74
N SER A 252 48.80 -11.07 -21.33
CA SER A 252 47.58 -11.13 -22.14
C SER A 252 47.74 -12.03 -23.37
N PHE A 253 48.88 -11.96 -24.05
CA PHE A 253 49.19 -12.84 -25.19
C PHE A 253 49.20 -14.32 -24.80
N ALA A 254 49.97 -14.69 -23.77
CA ALA A 254 50.10 -16.08 -23.36
C ALA A 254 48.75 -16.68 -22.93
N LEU A 255 47.95 -15.92 -22.19
CA LEU A 255 46.63 -16.38 -21.73
C LEU A 255 45.64 -16.51 -22.89
N ASN A 256 45.57 -15.53 -23.81
CA ASN A 256 44.68 -15.60 -24.97
C ASN A 256 45.10 -16.74 -25.93
N TYR A 257 46.40 -16.92 -26.19
CA TYR A 257 46.90 -18.01 -27.03
C TYR A 257 46.58 -19.39 -26.44
N SER A 258 46.81 -19.58 -25.13
CA SER A 258 46.50 -20.85 -24.46
C SER A 258 45.00 -21.18 -24.51
N GLN A 259 44.13 -20.17 -24.39
CA GLN A 259 42.69 -20.34 -24.49
C GLN A 259 42.26 -20.73 -25.91
N ILE A 260 42.81 -20.06 -26.93
CA ILE A 260 42.56 -20.39 -28.34
C ILE A 260 42.97 -21.84 -28.64
N ALA A 261 44.16 -22.27 -28.20
CA ALA A 261 44.65 -23.63 -28.42
C ALA A 261 43.78 -24.69 -27.71
N SER A 262 43.40 -24.45 -26.45
CA SER A 262 42.53 -25.34 -25.67
C SER A 262 41.15 -25.50 -26.33
N VAL A 263 40.54 -24.38 -26.74
CA VAL A 263 39.20 -24.37 -27.35
C VAL A 263 39.25 -25.03 -28.74
N ALA A 264 40.28 -24.79 -29.53
CA ALA A 264 40.49 -25.45 -30.81
C ALA A 264 40.68 -26.97 -30.67
N GLY A 265 41.40 -27.42 -29.64
CA GLY A 265 41.55 -28.84 -29.30
C GLY A 265 40.20 -29.49 -28.97
N LYS A 266 39.44 -28.91 -28.03
CA LYS A 266 38.11 -29.40 -27.64
C LYS A 266 37.11 -29.43 -28.80
N ALA A 267 37.15 -28.42 -29.69
CA ALA A 267 36.31 -28.39 -30.88
C ALA A 267 36.71 -29.50 -31.88
N ARG A 268 38.00 -29.73 -32.09
CA ARG A 268 38.51 -30.81 -32.96
C ARG A 268 38.12 -32.19 -32.42
N ASP A 269 38.24 -32.40 -31.11
CA ASP A 269 37.88 -33.67 -30.45
C ASP A 269 36.39 -33.98 -30.57
N LEU A 270 35.52 -32.95 -30.48
CA LEU A 270 34.08 -33.08 -30.65
C LEU A 270 33.69 -33.46 -32.10
N VAL A 271 34.45 -32.99 -33.09
CA VAL A 271 34.20 -33.26 -34.52
C VAL A 271 34.75 -34.61 -34.96
N ALA A 272 35.89 -35.04 -34.41
CA ALA A 272 36.58 -36.27 -34.83
C ALA A 272 35.77 -37.57 -34.60
N HIS A 273 34.84 -37.58 -33.63
CA HIS A 273 34.06 -38.76 -33.26
C HIS A 273 32.55 -38.47 -33.27
N PRO A 274 31.86 -38.58 -34.42
CA PRO A 274 30.44 -38.21 -34.55
C PRO A 274 29.43 -39.20 -33.93
N SER A 275 29.86 -40.30 -33.28
CA SER A 275 28.96 -41.26 -32.62
C SER A 275 28.33 -40.72 -31.33
N VAL A 276 27.01 -40.89 -31.17
CA VAL A 276 26.27 -40.58 -29.93
C VAL A 276 26.79 -41.49 -28.81
N SER A 277 27.49 -40.89 -27.83
CA SER A 277 28.15 -41.60 -26.73
C SER A 277 28.31 -40.68 -25.51
N ASP A 278 28.61 -41.27 -24.35
CA ASP A 278 28.95 -40.53 -23.13
C ASP A 278 30.11 -39.56 -23.33
N TYR A 279 31.15 -40.01 -24.05
CA TYR A 279 32.28 -39.16 -24.42
C TYR A 279 31.82 -37.92 -25.18
N GLN A 280 30.96 -38.09 -26.19
CA GLN A 280 30.51 -36.98 -27.02
C GLN A 280 29.66 -35.96 -26.23
N LEU A 281 28.86 -36.41 -25.26
CA LEU A 281 28.10 -35.52 -24.38
C LEU A 281 29.01 -34.74 -23.43
N THR A 282 30.03 -35.40 -22.85
CA THR A 282 31.04 -34.72 -22.02
C THR A 282 31.89 -33.74 -22.81
N ALA A 283 32.26 -34.06 -24.04
CA ALA A 283 32.99 -33.18 -24.95
C ALA A 283 32.14 -31.96 -25.34
N LEU A 284 30.85 -32.16 -25.64
CA LEU A 284 29.90 -31.07 -25.90
C LEU A 284 29.78 -30.14 -24.67
N HIS A 285 29.68 -30.71 -23.47
CA HIS A 285 29.61 -29.95 -22.23
C HIS A 285 30.90 -29.18 -21.92
N ALA A 286 32.07 -29.78 -22.17
CA ALA A 286 33.35 -29.10 -22.04
C ALA A 286 33.48 -27.91 -22.99
N LEU A 287 33.00 -28.05 -24.23
CA LEU A 287 32.96 -26.96 -25.21
C LEU A 287 31.91 -25.89 -24.84
N ARG A 288 30.76 -26.30 -24.30
CA ARG A 288 29.75 -25.40 -23.73
C ARG A 288 30.34 -24.53 -22.62
N ASN A 289 31.13 -25.10 -21.71
CA ASN A 289 31.70 -24.33 -20.60
C ASN A 289 32.68 -23.26 -21.09
N GLU A 290 33.48 -23.56 -22.12
CA GLU A 290 34.34 -22.56 -22.74
C GLU A 290 33.53 -21.50 -23.50
N ALA A 291 32.53 -21.91 -24.28
CA ALA A 291 31.65 -21.00 -25.00
C ALA A 291 30.86 -20.09 -24.03
N GLY A 292 30.35 -20.64 -22.93
CA GLY A 292 29.66 -19.88 -21.88
C GLY A 292 30.57 -18.88 -21.17
N ARG A 293 31.85 -19.22 -20.96
CA ARG A 293 32.85 -18.29 -20.45
C ARG A 293 33.10 -17.15 -21.45
N LEU A 294 33.22 -17.46 -22.74
CA LEU A 294 33.39 -16.45 -23.80
C LEU A 294 32.17 -15.52 -23.96
N VAL A 295 30.95 -16.05 -23.83
CA VAL A 295 29.71 -15.26 -23.82
C VAL A 295 29.66 -14.35 -22.59
N HIS A 296 30.01 -14.88 -21.40
CA HIS A 296 30.06 -14.10 -20.16
C HIS A 296 31.10 -12.98 -20.23
N ASP A 297 32.29 -13.29 -20.74
CA ASP A 297 33.38 -12.34 -20.96
C ASP A 297 32.98 -11.28 -22.01
N GLY A 298 32.11 -11.59 -22.97
CA GLY A 298 31.56 -10.60 -23.91
C GLY A 298 30.56 -9.63 -23.28
N GLN A 299 29.73 -10.09 -22.33
CA GLN A 299 28.70 -9.26 -21.68
C GLN A 299 29.25 -8.40 -20.53
N LYS A 300 30.16 -8.94 -19.71
CA LYS A 300 30.78 -8.23 -18.56
C LYS A 300 32.19 -7.70 -18.85
N GLY A 301 32.72 -8.03 -20.02
CA GLY A 301 34.08 -7.77 -20.46
C GLY A 301 35.10 -8.75 -19.86
N ALA A 302 36.08 -9.19 -20.64
CA ALA A 302 37.11 -10.15 -20.20
C ALA A 302 37.88 -9.68 -18.93
N PRO A 303 38.52 -10.55 -18.15
CA PRO A 303 39.35 -10.11 -17.03
C PRO A 303 40.47 -9.15 -17.47
N TRP A 304 40.83 -8.16 -16.63
CA TRP A 304 41.79 -7.10 -16.99
C TRP A 304 43.14 -7.64 -17.52
N TYR A 305 43.61 -8.77 -17.00
CA TYR A 305 44.85 -9.42 -17.42
C TYR A 305 44.80 -10.05 -18.83
N ARG A 306 43.62 -10.13 -19.46
CA ARG A 306 43.41 -10.55 -20.86
C ARG A 306 43.07 -9.39 -21.80
N ARG A 307 42.88 -8.17 -21.26
CA ARG A 307 42.35 -7.00 -21.98
C ARG A 307 43.40 -6.08 -22.62
N PHE A 308 44.70 -6.31 -22.41
CA PHE A 308 45.76 -5.45 -22.97
C PHE A 308 45.84 -5.51 -24.51
N GLY A 309 44.82 -5.05 -25.23
CA GLY A 309 44.76 -4.96 -26.70
C GLY A 309 44.69 -6.29 -27.48
N LEU A 310 44.71 -7.44 -26.81
CA LEU A 310 44.80 -8.77 -27.44
C LEU A 310 43.56 -9.66 -27.19
N ASP A 311 42.43 -9.06 -26.84
CA ASP A 311 41.21 -9.80 -26.54
C ASP A 311 40.53 -10.31 -27.84
N HIS A 312 40.45 -11.64 -28.00
CA HIS A 312 39.88 -12.32 -29.17
C HIS A 312 38.57 -13.07 -28.84
N HIS A 313 37.91 -12.79 -27.70
CA HIS A 313 36.77 -13.59 -27.23
C HIS A 313 35.62 -13.71 -28.25
N GLN A 314 35.22 -12.61 -28.90
CA GLN A 314 34.15 -12.61 -29.92
C GLN A 314 34.52 -13.40 -31.18
N GLN A 315 35.76 -13.27 -31.64
CA GLN A 315 36.26 -13.97 -32.83
C GLN A 315 36.36 -15.47 -32.56
N LEU A 316 36.85 -15.85 -31.37
CA LEU A 316 36.93 -17.24 -30.94
C LEU A 316 35.53 -17.85 -30.75
N LEU A 317 34.59 -17.12 -30.12
CA LEU A 317 33.21 -17.57 -29.96
C LEU A 317 32.55 -17.83 -31.33
N ASN A 318 32.68 -16.89 -32.26
CA ASN A 318 32.15 -17.03 -33.62
C ASN A 318 32.75 -18.20 -34.40
N ALA A 319 34.02 -18.55 -34.14
CA ALA A 319 34.68 -19.70 -34.78
C ALA A 319 34.22 -21.06 -34.20
N VAL A 320 33.83 -21.10 -32.91
CA VAL A 320 33.51 -22.35 -32.19
C VAL A 320 32.03 -22.70 -32.28
N LEU A 321 31.15 -21.70 -32.27
CA LEU A 321 29.70 -21.90 -32.29
C LEU A 321 29.18 -22.77 -33.45
N PRO A 322 29.69 -22.68 -34.70
CA PRO A 322 29.26 -23.57 -35.79
C PRO A 322 29.48 -25.05 -35.47
N TRP A 323 30.64 -25.40 -34.90
CA TRP A 323 30.98 -26.77 -34.52
C TRP A 323 30.16 -27.26 -33.33
N TYR A 324 29.99 -26.40 -32.32
CA TYR A 324 29.09 -26.66 -31.20
C TYR A 324 27.66 -26.90 -31.68
N GLY A 325 27.16 -26.06 -32.60
CA GLY A 325 25.80 -26.11 -33.12
C GLY A 325 25.45 -27.45 -33.78
N VAL A 326 26.35 -28.01 -34.60
CA VAL A 326 26.15 -29.32 -35.25
C VAL A 326 25.99 -30.44 -34.20
N ALA A 327 26.87 -30.48 -33.20
CA ALA A 327 26.80 -31.48 -32.14
C ALA A 327 25.60 -31.27 -31.21
N ASN A 328 25.27 -30.01 -30.88
CA ASN A 328 24.12 -29.62 -30.09
C ASN A 328 22.80 -29.99 -30.79
N HIS A 329 22.68 -29.81 -32.11
CA HIS A 329 21.49 -30.19 -32.85
C HIS A 329 21.22 -31.70 -32.73
N ARG A 330 22.24 -32.51 -33.00
CA ARG A 330 22.14 -33.97 -32.91
C ARG A 330 21.87 -34.49 -31.50
N LEU A 331 22.57 -33.96 -30.50
CA LEU A 331 22.52 -34.51 -29.13
C LEU A 331 21.43 -33.89 -28.26
N ILE A 332 21.07 -32.63 -28.48
CA ILE A 332 20.25 -31.83 -27.55
C ILE A 332 18.97 -31.34 -28.23
N ARG A 333 19.06 -30.60 -29.34
CA ARG A 333 17.90 -29.96 -29.98
C ARG A 333 16.92 -30.99 -30.55
N ASP A 334 17.38 -31.86 -31.44
CA ASP A 334 16.51 -32.73 -32.20
C ASP A 334 15.86 -33.81 -31.32
N PRO A 335 16.56 -34.44 -30.34
CA PRO A 335 15.93 -35.30 -29.35
C PRO A 335 14.91 -34.56 -28.47
N ALA A 336 15.19 -33.31 -28.06
CA ALA A 336 14.23 -32.51 -27.30
C ALA A 336 12.97 -32.18 -28.12
N ASN A 337 13.14 -31.82 -29.39
CA ASN A 337 12.05 -31.57 -30.32
C ASN A 337 11.16 -32.81 -30.48
N ALA A 338 11.77 -33.99 -30.72
CA ALA A 338 11.03 -35.25 -30.87
C ALA A 338 10.26 -35.64 -29.59
N ALA A 339 10.86 -35.46 -28.42
CA ALA A 339 10.25 -35.81 -27.14
C ALA A 339 9.06 -34.88 -26.80
N LEU A 340 9.19 -33.57 -27.02
CA LEU A 340 8.09 -32.61 -26.87
C LEU A 340 6.96 -32.90 -27.85
N GLN A 341 7.30 -33.24 -29.09
CA GLN A 341 6.32 -33.60 -30.11
C GLN A 341 5.56 -34.89 -29.75
N GLN A 342 6.21 -35.88 -29.14
CA GLN A 342 5.57 -37.10 -28.62
C GLN A 342 4.66 -36.81 -27.41
N ALA A 343 5.10 -35.96 -26.48
CA ALA A 343 4.30 -35.62 -25.30
C ALA A 343 3.02 -34.84 -25.67
N LEU A 344 3.12 -33.89 -26.60
CA LEU A 344 1.98 -33.15 -27.13
C LEU A 344 1.04 -34.05 -27.94
N ASN A 345 1.56 -35.07 -28.65
CA ASN A 345 0.71 -36.08 -29.29
C ASN A 345 -0.13 -36.86 -28.28
N ALA A 346 0.47 -37.26 -27.16
CA ALA A 346 -0.26 -37.96 -26.11
C ALA A 346 -1.40 -37.10 -25.53
N LEU A 347 -1.19 -35.78 -25.40
CA LEU A 347 -2.22 -34.83 -25.00
C LEU A 347 -3.35 -34.72 -26.05
N VAL A 348 -2.99 -34.51 -27.32
CA VAL A 348 -3.98 -34.34 -28.41
C VAL A 348 -4.79 -35.62 -28.65
N ASN A 349 -4.18 -36.80 -28.52
CA ASN A 349 -4.83 -38.08 -28.79
C ASN A 349 -5.59 -38.66 -27.57
N SER A 350 -5.51 -38.05 -26.40
CA SER A 350 -6.30 -38.48 -25.23
C SER A 350 -7.82 -38.34 -25.49
N ALA A 351 -8.65 -39.13 -24.79
CA ALA A 351 -10.10 -39.05 -25.01
C ALA A 351 -10.69 -37.71 -24.52
N PRO A 352 -11.66 -37.10 -25.24
CA PRO A 352 -12.42 -35.93 -24.76
C PRO A 352 -13.02 -36.18 -23.38
N ASN A 353 -12.92 -35.19 -22.47
CA ASN A 353 -13.41 -35.25 -21.08
C ASN A 353 -12.87 -36.40 -20.20
N SER A 354 -11.71 -36.99 -20.52
CA SER A 354 -11.07 -37.99 -19.65
C SER A 354 -10.22 -37.36 -18.53
N ASP A 355 -10.12 -38.04 -17.38
CA ASP A 355 -9.23 -37.63 -16.27
C ASP A 355 -7.76 -37.61 -16.69
N GLN A 356 -7.38 -38.51 -17.60
CA GLN A 356 -6.04 -38.53 -18.19
C GLN A 356 -5.74 -37.24 -18.95
N ARG A 357 -6.69 -36.73 -19.74
CA ARG A 357 -6.56 -35.43 -20.43
C ARG A 357 -6.45 -34.27 -19.45
N ALA A 358 -7.21 -34.28 -18.35
CA ALA A 358 -7.12 -33.26 -17.31
C ALA A 358 -5.75 -33.24 -16.61
N ARG A 359 -5.19 -34.42 -16.31
CA ARG A 359 -3.83 -34.55 -15.73
C ARG A 359 -2.74 -34.10 -16.70
N LEU A 360 -2.89 -34.39 -18.00
CA LEU A 360 -1.93 -34.01 -19.03
C LEU A 360 -2.01 -32.54 -19.44
N ALA A 361 -3.10 -31.82 -19.14
CA ALA A 361 -3.30 -30.44 -19.59
C ALA A 361 -2.25 -29.46 -19.02
N LYS A 362 -1.94 -29.55 -17.72
CA LYS A 362 -0.97 -28.63 -17.08
C LYS A 362 0.48 -28.87 -17.57
N PRO A 363 1.03 -30.10 -17.55
CA PRO A 363 2.32 -30.38 -18.18
C PRO A 363 2.31 -30.10 -19.69
N GLY A 364 1.17 -30.34 -20.35
CA GLY A 364 0.98 -30.10 -21.78
C GLY A 364 1.09 -28.64 -22.17
N TYR A 365 0.65 -27.71 -21.32
CA TYR A 365 0.89 -26.28 -21.51
C TYR A 365 2.39 -25.96 -21.47
N ASP A 366 3.09 -26.44 -20.44
CA ASP A 366 4.53 -26.18 -20.27
C ASP A 366 5.34 -26.78 -21.44
N GLN A 367 4.94 -27.96 -21.91
CA GLN A 367 5.51 -28.63 -23.09
C GLN A 367 5.26 -27.86 -24.38
N LEU A 368 4.04 -27.34 -24.59
CA LEU A 368 3.73 -26.51 -25.76
C LEU A 368 4.53 -25.21 -25.73
N LYS A 369 4.63 -24.58 -24.56
CA LYS A 369 5.44 -23.37 -24.35
C LYS A 369 6.90 -23.65 -24.67
N ALA A 370 7.49 -24.71 -24.10
CA ALA A 370 8.87 -25.11 -24.38
C ALA A 370 9.11 -25.40 -25.87
N TRP A 371 8.16 -26.06 -26.55
CA TRP A 371 8.26 -26.36 -27.97
C TRP A 371 8.21 -25.10 -28.84
N LEU A 372 7.35 -24.13 -28.49
CA LEU A 372 7.29 -22.84 -29.17
C LEU A 372 8.51 -21.96 -28.91
N MET A 373 9.16 -22.05 -27.74
CA MET A 373 10.42 -21.34 -27.45
C MET A 373 11.54 -21.77 -28.40
N MET A 374 11.60 -23.04 -28.79
CA MET A 374 12.60 -23.53 -29.76
C MET A 374 12.38 -22.97 -31.18
N ALA A 375 11.17 -22.46 -31.47
CA ALA A 375 10.80 -21.88 -32.75
C ALA A 375 10.84 -20.34 -32.76
N ARG A 376 10.71 -19.71 -31.58
CA ARG A 376 10.65 -18.26 -31.38
C ARG A 376 11.85 -17.76 -30.57
N PRO A 377 12.92 -17.29 -31.25
CA PRO A 377 14.12 -16.78 -30.59
C PRO A 377 13.83 -15.62 -29.62
N ASP A 378 12.83 -14.79 -29.91
CA ASP A 378 12.41 -13.65 -29.07
C ASP A 378 11.75 -14.05 -27.74
N LYS A 379 11.37 -15.33 -27.58
CA LYS A 379 10.71 -15.87 -26.37
C LYS A 379 11.54 -16.95 -25.66
N ALA A 380 12.83 -17.05 -25.96
CA ALA A 380 13.70 -18.08 -25.39
C ALA A 380 13.98 -17.87 -23.90
N ASP A 381 13.54 -18.79 -23.05
CA ASP A 381 13.90 -18.89 -21.62
C ASP A 381 14.56 -20.24 -21.33
N GLY A 382 15.87 -20.22 -21.14
CA GLY A 382 16.66 -21.43 -20.91
C GLY A 382 16.36 -22.14 -19.57
N ALA A 383 15.98 -21.40 -18.53
CA ALA A 383 15.71 -21.97 -17.21
C ALA A 383 14.37 -22.71 -17.21
N PHE A 384 13.33 -22.07 -17.76
CA PHE A 384 12.01 -22.70 -17.93
C PHE A 384 12.12 -23.95 -18.81
N PHE A 385 12.80 -23.86 -19.96
CA PHE A 385 12.94 -24.97 -20.89
C PHE A 385 13.65 -26.16 -20.27
N ALA A 386 14.78 -25.95 -19.57
CA ALA A 386 15.50 -27.02 -18.89
C ALA A 386 14.63 -27.72 -17.82
N GLN A 387 13.81 -26.96 -17.09
CA GLN A 387 12.90 -27.52 -16.09
C GLN A 387 11.80 -28.37 -16.72
N THR A 388 11.17 -27.90 -17.80
CA THR A 388 10.16 -28.66 -18.54
C THR A 388 10.77 -29.95 -19.12
N MET A 389 11.97 -29.87 -19.70
CA MET A 389 12.63 -31.03 -20.32
C MET A 389 13.05 -32.13 -19.32
N LYS A 390 13.24 -31.81 -18.03
CA LYS A 390 13.43 -32.83 -16.97
C LYS A 390 12.22 -33.75 -16.82
N THR A 391 11.01 -33.26 -17.12
CA THR A 391 9.76 -34.05 -17.04
C THR A 391 9.50 -34.86 -18.30
N VAL A 392 9.86 -34.33 -19.47
CA VAL A 392 9.60 -34.95 -20.77
C VAL A 392 10.64 -36.03 -21.12
N GLN A 393 11.89 -35.84 -20.72
CA GLN A 393 13.05 -36.74 -20.91
C GLN A 393 13.14 -37.43 -22.29
N PRO A 394 13.98 -36.93 -23.22
CA PRO A 394 14.16 -37.56 -24.53
C PRO A 394 14.69 -38.99 -24.44
N THR A 395 14.20 -39.88 -25.32
CA THR A 395 14.75 -41.23 -25.53
C THR A 395 16.17 -41.15 -26.09
N ARG A 396 17.10 -41.92 -25.50
CA ARG A 396 18.53 -41.87 -25.82
C ARG A 396 19.08 -43.28 -26.03
N MET A 397 19.90 -43.44 -27.06
CA MET A 397 20.67 -44.65 -27.33
C MET A 397 22.15 -44.31 -27.17
N GLY A 398 22.88 -45.05 -26.34
CA GLY A 398 24.34 -44.89 -26.17
C GLY A 398 24.82 -43.86 -25.14
N ILE A 399 23.93 -43.27 -24.32
CA ILE A 399 24.29 -42.32 -23.25
C ILE A 399 23.77 -42.83 -21.89
N SER A 400 24.60 -42.80 -20.85
CA SER A 400 24.24 -43.20 -19.49
C SER A 400 23.26 -42.22 -18.83
N THR A 401 22.35 -42.76 -18.03
CA THR A 401 21.24 -42.02 -17.41
C THR A 401 21.72 -40.97 -16.41
N GLY A 402 22.67 -41.32 -15.53
CA GLY A 402 23.23 -40.41 -14.54
C GLY A 402 23.97 -39.23 -15.17
N LEU A 403 24.77 -39.51 -16.21
CA LEU A 403 25.53 -38.48 -16.91
C LEU A 403 24.60 -37.50 -17.62
N TRP A 404 23.55 -37.99 -18.29
CA TRP A 404 22.57 -37.09 -18.89
C TRP A 404 21.82 -36.24 -17.87
N GLN A 405 21.35 -36.82 -16.75
CA GLN A 405 20.63 -36.05 -15.73
C GLN A 405 21.48 -34.91 -15.16
N SER A 406 22.80 -35.10 -15.09
CA SER A 406 23.74 -34.07 -14.64
C SER A 406 24.01 -32.98 -15.68
N LEU A 407 24.24 -33.34 -16.96
CA LEU A 407 24.74 -32.39 -17.97
C LEU A 407 23.64 -31.78 -18.85
N ALA A 408 22.53 -32.48 -19.08
CA ALA A 408 21.51 -32.04 -20.04
C ALA A 408 20.77 -30.76 -19.63
N PRO A 409 20.43 -30.50 -18.36
CA PRO A 409 19.81 -29.23 -17.96
C PRO A 409 20.68 -28.00 -18.32
N ASP A 410 21.98 -28.12 -18.12
CA ASP A 410 22.95 -27.07 -18.44
C ASP A 410 23.12 -26.88 -19.95
N LEU A 411 23.06 -27.97 -20.72
CA LEU A 411 23.12 -27.93 -22.19
C LEU A 411 21.82 -27.37 -22.80
N TRP A 412 20.65 -27.74 -22.28
CA TRP A 412 19.35 -27.21 -22.70
C TRP A 412 19.22 -25.71 -22.44
N SER A 413 19.59 -25.26 -21.24
CA SER A 413 19.54 -23.85 -20.88
C SER A 413 20.50 -23.03 -21.75
N PHE A 414 21.71 -23.54 -21.99
CA PHE A 414 22.70 -22.87 -22.83
C PHE A 414 22.26 -22.78 -24.30
N TYR A 415 21.74 -23.87 -24.88
CA TYR A 415 21.18 -23.88 -26.23
C TYR A 415 20.12 -22.78 -26.41
N LEU A 416 19.14 -22.72 -25.51
CA LEU A 416 18.06 -21.75 -25.64
C LEU A 416 18.55 -20.31 -25.43
N SER A 417 19.52 -20.10 -24.52
CA SER A 417 20.09 -18.77 -24.28
C SER A 417 20.81 -18.17 -25.49
N LEU A 418 21.37 -19.03 -26.36
CA LEU A 418 22.05 -18.61 -27.60
C LEU A 418 21.11 -18.51 -28.80
N LEU A 419 19.88 -19.00 -28.70
CA LEU A 419 18.91 -19.00 -29.80
C LEU A 419 18.58 -17.59 -30.34
N PRO A 420 18.43 -16.51 -29.53
CA PRO A 420 18.22 -15.15 -30.01
C PRO A 420 19.36 -14.64 -30.90
N GLU A 421 20.61 -14.96 -30.56
CA GLU A 421 21.81 -14.56 -31.30
C GLU A 421 22.06 -15.45 -32.52
N ARG A 422 21.48 -16.66 -32.54
CA ARG A 422 21.67 -17.70 -33.57
C ARG A 422 20.33 -18.23 -34.07
N PRO A 423 19.55 -17.41 -34.82
CA PRO A 423 18.24 -17.80 -35.32
C PRO A 423 18.27 -19.01 -36.26
N GLU A 424 19.43 -19.35 -36.85
CA GLU A 424 19.67 -20.57 -37.63
C GLU A 424 19.46 -21.87 -36.83
N TRP A 425 19.48 -21.82 -35.48
CA TRP A 425 19.29 -22.97 -34.62
C TRP A 425 17.83 -23.28 -34.29
N LYS A 426 16.89 -22.46 -34.76
CA LYS A 426 15.45 -22.64 -34.53
C LYS A 426 14.93 -23.94 -35.15
N ILE A 427 13.91 -24.52 -34.52
CA ILE A 427 13.12 -25.58 -35.14
C ILE A 427 11.96 -24.98 -35.94
N ILE A 428 11.39 -25.79 -36.84
CA ILE A 428 10.13 -25.50 -37.50
C ILE A 428 9.10 -26.47 -36.93
N PRO A 429 8.24 -26.04 -35.98
CA PRO A 429 7.24 -26.91 -35.39
C PRO A 429 6.11 -27.18 -36.39
N ASP A 430 5.46 -28.33 -36.25
CA ASP A 430 4.27 -28.68 -37.03
C ASP A 430 3.09 -27.77 -36.63
N ALA A 431 2.70 -26.89 -37.56
CA ALA A 431 1.64 -25.90 -37.35
C ALA A 431 0.28 -26.54 -37.01
N GLN A 432 -0.04 -27.70 -37.58
CA GLN A 432 -1.29 -28.40 -37.29
C GLN A 432 -1.29 -28.91 -35.85
N ARG A 433 -0.16 -29.46 -35.38
CA ARG A 433 -0.01 -29.98 -34.03
C ARG A 433 -0.01 -28.88 -32.97
N VAL A 434 0.58 -27.72 -33.27
CA VAL A 434 0.47 -26.52 -32.42
C VAL A 434 -0.98 -26.11 -32.26
N SER A 435 -1.73 -26.01 -33.37
CA SER A 435 -3.15 -25.62 -33.35
C SER A 435 -4.02 -26.60 -32.55
N GLN A 436 -3.85 -27.91 -32.78
CA GLN A 436 -4.58 -28.96 -32.05
C GLN A 436 -4.28 -28.94 -30.55
N SER A 437 -3.00 -28.77 -30.17
CA SER A 437 -2.59 -28.67 -28.76
C SER A 437 -3.19 -27.44 -28.09
N ARG A 438 -3.18 -26.28 -28.77
CA ARG A 438 -3.83 -25.06 -28.29
C ARG A 438 -5.33 -25.24 -28.07
N GLN A 439 -6.02 -25.90 -28.99
CA GLN A 439 -7.47 -26.12 -28.90
C GLN A 439 -7.83 -27.00 -27.70
N VAL A 440 -7.10 -28.10 -27.47
CA VAL A 440 -7.29 -28.98 -26.31
C VAL A 440 -7.01 -28.24 -25.01
N LEU A 441 -5.94 -27.45 -24.96
CA LEU A 441 -5.55 -26.67 -23.79
C LEU A 441 -6.56 -25.55 -23.49
N LEU A 442 -7.03 -24.81 -24.50
CA LEU A 442 -8.05 -23.77 -24.33
C LEU A 442 -9.37 -24.34 -23.79
N GLN A 443 -9.80 -25.51 -24.26
CA GLN A 443 -11.02 -26.17 -23.78
C GLN A 443 -10.90 -26.66 -22.32
N GLN A 444 -9.71 -27.10 -21.89
CA GLN A 444 -9.47 -27.60 -20.54
C GLN A 444 -9.14 -26.47 -19.54
N LEU A 445 -8.28 -25.53 -19.90
CA LEU A 445 -7.88 -24.38 -19.07
C LEU A 445 -8.92 -23.26 -19.04
N GLY A 446 -9.81 -23.19 -20.04
CA GLY A 446 -10.93 -22.25 -20.10
C GLY A 446 -12.15 -22.65 -19.26
N ARG A 447 -12.24 -23.90 -18.77
CA ARG A 447 -13.36 -24.35 -17.94
C ARG A 447 -13.12 -24.00 -16.46
N ARG A 448 -13.75 -22.91 -16.02
CA ARG A 448 -14.22 -22.57 -14.66
C ARG A 448 -13.23 -22.41 -13.48
N ASN A 449 -11.99 -22.89 -13.52
CA ASN A 449 -11.14 -22.90 -12.31
C ASN A 449 -9.90 -21.98 -12.32
N ALA A 450 -9.58 -21.33 -13.44
CA ALA A 450 -8.37 -20.50 -13.54
C ALA A 450 -8.48 -19.17 -12.77
N GLU A 451 -9.60 -18.44 -12.90
CA GLU A 451 -9.80 -17.14 -12.23
C GLU A 451 -9.87 -17.29 -10.71
N SER A 452 -10.56 -18.31 -10.19
CA SER A 452 -10.61 -18.58 -8.75
C SER A 452 -9.25 -18.97 -8.18
N THR A 453 -8.48 -19.81 -8.88
CA THR A 453 -7.13 -20.18 -8.40
C THR A 453 -6.18 -18.97 -8.45
N LEU A 454 -6.30 -18.12 -9.46
CA LEU A 454 -5.54 -16.88 -9.58
C LEU A 454 -5.89 -15.88 -8.48
N TYR A 455 -7.18 -15.72 -8.19
CA TYR A 455 -7.66 -14.88 -7.10
C TYR A 455 -7.16 -15.36 -5.73
N GLU A 456 -7.26 -16.66 -5.44
CA GLU A 456 -6.75 -17.26 -4.20
C GLU A 456 -5.24 -17.11 -4.02
N ASN A 457 -4.46 -17.34 -5.09
CA ASN A 457 -3.01 -17.20 -5.03
C ASN A 457 -2.60 -15.73 -4.83
N MET A 458 -3.32 -14.80 -5.47
CA MET A 458 -3.15 -13.37 -5.26
C MET A 458 -3.39 -13.00 -3.79
N LEU A 459 -4.53 -13.40 -3.21
CA LEU A 459 -4.84 -13.14 -1.80
C LEU A 459 -3.78 -13.75 -0.86
N LYS A 460 -3.36 -15.00 -1.09
CA LYS A 460 -2.30 -15.65 -0.30
C LYS A 460 -0.98 -14.90 -0.34
N SER A 461 -0.63 -14.30 -1.47
CA SER A 461 0.61 -13.54 -1.62
C SER A 461 0.60 -12.24 -0.81
N VAL A 462 -0.57 -11.63 -0.64
CA VAL A 462 -0.74 -10.36 0.06
C VAL A 462 -1.06 -10.54 1.55
N ARG A 463 -1.72 -11.64 1.93
CA ARG A 463 -2.11 -11.96 3.32
C ARG A 463 -0.96 -11.88 4.33
N ARG A 464 0.27 -12.22 3.94
CA ARG A 464 1.44 -12.20 4.84
C ARG A 464 1.82 -10.78 5.31
N ASN A 465 1.36 -9.74 4.62
CA ASN A 465 1.76 -8.36 4.87
C ASN A 465 0.74 -7.57 5.72
N PHE A 466 -0.45 -8.13 5.96
CA PHE A 466 -1.53 -7.45 6.66
C PHE A 466 -2.10 -8.35 7.77
N ALA A 467 -2.01 -7.89 9.02
CA ALA A 467 -2.55 -8.59 10.17
C ALA A 467 -4.08 -8.42 10.25
N ASP A 468 -4.75 -9.45 10.79
CA ASP A 468 -6.19 -9.42 10.99
C ASP A 468 -6.58 -8.32 11.99
N VAL A 469 -7.70 -7.65 11.74
CA VAL A 469 -8.15 -6.48 12.50
C VAL A 469 -9.25 -6.90 13.45
N SER A 470 -9.02 -6.70 14.75
CA SER A 470 -9.98 -6.98 15.82
C SER A 470 -10.88 -5.78 16.15
N LEU A 471 -11.93 -6.00 16.95
CA LEU A 471 -12.77 -4.92 17.46
C LEU A 471 -11.97 -3.86 18.23
N GLU A 472 -10.94 -4.25 18.96
CA GLU A 472 -10.09 -3.33 19.75
C GLU A 472 -9.26 -2.41 18.85
N ASP A 473 -8.74 -2.96 17.75
CA ASP A 473 -7.98 -2.17 16.76
C ASP A 473 -8.88 -1.13 16.08
N MET A 474 -10.14 -1.49 15.80
CA MET A 474 -11.13 -0.61 15.18
C MET A 474 -11.64 0.50 16.09
N THR A 475 -11.54 0.30 17.41
CA THR A 475 -12.07 1.21 18.45
C THR A 475 -10.97 1.78 19.34
N SER A 476 -9.75 1.85 18.80
CA SER A 476 -8.55 2.27 19.54
C SER A 476 -8.77 3.57 20.35
N GLY A 477 -8.40 3.52 21.63
CA GLY A 477 -8.63 4.61 22.58
C GLY A 477 -9.98 4.56 23.33
N THR A 478 -10.83 3.55 23.06
CA THR A 478 -12.07 3.28 23.79
C THR A 478 -12.12 1.83 24.28
N ASP A 479 -12.92 1.55 25.32
CA ASP A 479 -13.07 0.20 25.89
C ASP A 479 -14.31 -0.50 25.30
N ALA A 480 -14.16 -1.03 24.08
CA ALA A 480 -15.26 -1.68 23.36
C ALA A 480 -15.80 -2.93 24.06
N ARG A 481 -14.95 -3.68 24.79
CA ARG A 481 -15.34 -4.92 25.48
C ARG A 481 -16.39 -4.70 26.56
N ARG A 482 -16.51 -3.49 27.09
CA ARG A 482 -17.57 -3.14 28.05
C ARG A 482 -18.97 -3.14 27.44
N LEU A 483 -19.07 -2.85 26.13
CA LEU A 483 -20.35 -2.82 25.42
C LEU A 483 -20.55 -4.05 24.54
N PHE A 484 -19.56 -4.36 23.71
CA PHE A 484 -19.69 -5.30 22.62
C PHE A 484 -18.69 -6.44 22.74
N THR A 485 -19.12 -7.62 22.33
CA THR A 485 -18.30 -8.82 22.22
C THR A 485 -18.45 -9.43 20.83
N THR A 486 -17.38 -10.05 20.33
CA THR A 486 -17.36 -10.83 19.09
C THR A 486 -16.19 -11.81 19.14
N ASP A 487 -16.39 -12.99 18.55
CA ASP A 487 -15.35 -14.01 18.34
C ASP A 487 -14.73 -13.91 16.93
N GLU A 488 -15.27 -13.06 16.06
CA GLU A 488 -14.83 -12.88 14.69
C GLU A 488 -13.81 -11.73 14.57
N VAL A 489 -12.97 -11.81 13.55
CA VAL A 489 -12.02 -10.75 13.17
C VAL A 489 -12.11 -10.50 11.68
N VAL A 490 -11.82 -9.28 11.24
CA VAL A 490 -11.75 -8.98 9.80
C VAL A 490 -10.35 -9.33 9.29
N PRO A 491 -10.21 -10.22 8.29
CA PRO A 491 -8.90 -10.52 7.73
C PRO A 491 -8.20 -9.27 7.21
N GLY A 492 -6.92 -9.08 7.55
CA GLY A 492 -6.21 -7.81 7.29
C GLY A 492 -6.15 -7.40 5.82
N MET A 493 -6.23 -8.40 4.93
CA MET A 493 -6.25 -8.21 3.48
C MET A 493 -7.52 -7.54 2.96
N PHE A 494 -8.61 -7.50 3.74
CA PHE A 494 -9.87 -6.82 3.42
C PHE A 494 -9.98 -5.50 4.17
N THR A 495 -8.93 -4.69 4.09
CA THR A 495 -8.91 -3.34 4.66
C THR A 495 -8.54 -2.34 3.58
N ARG A 496 -8.90 -1.08 3.77
CA ARG A 496 -8.50 0.02 2.88
C ARG A 496 -6.99 0.13 2.79
N GLN A 497 -6.28 -0.08 3.91
CA GLN A 497 -4.82 -0.15 3.92
C GLN A 497 -4.29 -1.25 3.00
N ALA A 498 -4.92 -2.43 3.00
CA ALA A 498 -4.52 -3.53 2.12
C ALA A 498 -4.86 -3.26 0.64
N TRP A 499 -6.01 -2.64 0.37
CA TRP A 499 -6.40 -2.20 -0.96
C TRP A 499 -5.35 -1.25 -1.57
N GLU A 500 -5.06 -0.15 -0.87
CA GLU A 500 -4.12 0.89 -1.31
C GLU A 500 -2.66 0.43 -1.23
N GLY A 501 -2.33 -0.46 -0.29
CA GLY A 501 -0.96 -0.88 0.02
C GLY A 501 -0.45 -2.09 -0.76
N GLY A 502 -1.30 -2.86 -1.46
CA GLY A 502 -0.80 -4.01 -2.22
C GLY A 502 -1.81 -4.77 -3.09
N ILE A 503 -3.09 -4.82 -2.73
CA ILE A 503 -4.09 -5.60 -3.49
C ILE A 503 -4.30 -5.02 -4.90
N GLN A 504 -4.41 -3.70 -5.04
CA GLN A 504 -4.59 -3.06 -6.35
C GLN A 504 -3.46 -3.45 -7.33
N GLN A 505 -2.21 -3.42 -6.85
CA GLN A 505 -1.04 -3.82 -7.63
C GLN A 505 -1.02 -5.33 -7.92
N ALA A 506 -1.46 -6.15 -6.96
CA ALA A 506 -1.53 -7.60 -7.13
C ALA A 506 -2.56 -8.00 -8.20
N ILE A 507 -3.71 -7.32 -8.26
CA ILE A 507 -4.71 -7.49 -9.32
C ILE A 507 -4.13 -7.07 -10.68
N ASP A 508 -3.42 -5.93 -10.74
CA ASP A 508 -2.77 -5.45 -11.97
C ASP A 508 -1.71 -6.43 -12.49
N LYS A 509 -0.91 -7.00 -11.59
CA LYS A 509 0.08 -8.03 -11.90
C LYS A 509 -0.58 -9.34 -12.36
N ALA A 510 -1.68 -9.74 -11.73
CA ALA A 510 -2.40 -10.95 -12.09
C ALA A 510 -3.07 -10.84 -13.47
N ALA A 511 -3.65 -9.67 -13.79
CA ALA A 511 -4.23 -9.39 -15.10
C ALA A 511 -3.16 -9.34 -16.22
N SER A 512 -2.00 -8.73 -15.95
CA SER A 512 -0.90 -8.63 -16.93
C SER A 512 -0.16 -9.95 -17.16
N SER A 513 0.10 -10.75 -16.12
CA SER A 513 0.72 -12.08 -16.29
C SER A 513 -0.14 -13.02 -17.15
N ARG A 514 -1.48 -12.94 -17.02
CA ARG A 514 -2.41 -13.73 -17.83
C ARG A 514 -2.41 -13.31 -19.30
N ARG A 515 -2.18 -12.02 -19.58
CA ARG A 515 -1.96 -11.50 -20.94
C ARG A 515 -0.79 -12.20 -21.60
N GLU A 516 0.35 -12.30 -20.93
CA GLU A 516 1.55 -12.95 -21.47
C GLU A 516 1.38 -14.47 -21.66
N GLU A 517 0.67 -15.16 -20.76
CA GLU A 517 0.43 -16.60 -20.89
C GLU A 517 -0.49 -16.96 -22.08
N ILE A 518 -1.49 -16.11 -22.36
CA ILE A 518 -2.49 -16.34 -23.40
C ILE A 518 -2.02 -15.84 -24.77
N ASP A 519 -1.34 -14.69 -24.83
CA ASP A 519 -1.06 -13.93 -26.06
C ASP A 519 -0.08 -14.61 -27.03
N TRP A 520 0.74 -15.56 -26.58
CA TRP A 520 1.76 -16.16 -27.47
C TRP A 520 1.81 -17.70 -27.46
N VAL A 521 1.39 -18.34 -26.36
CA VAL A 521 1.34 -19.82 -26.26
C VAL A 521 0.00 -20.37 -26.77
N LEU A 522 -1.11 -19.75 -26.38
CA LEU A 522 -2.46 -20.30 -26.61
C LEU A 522 -3.25 -19.61 -27.73
N SER A 523 -2.97 -18.35 -28.05
CA SER A 523 -3.63 -17.65 -29.16
C SER A 523 -2.98 -17.97 -30.50
N ASP A 524 -3.81 -18.02 -31.55
CA ASP A 524 -3.37 -17.97 -32.93
C ASP A 524 -3.46 -16.49 -33.35
N SER A 525 -2.33 -15.88 -33.71
CA SER A 525 -2.19 -14.43 -33.97
C SER A 525 -3.03 -13.90 -35.16
N ARG A 526 -4.00 -14.67 -35.65
CA ARG A 526 -4.91 -14.34 -36.77
C ARG A 526 -6.40 -14.37 -36.40
N LYS A 527 -6.80 -14.71 -35.18
CA LYS A 527 -8.19 -14.53 -34.70
C LYS A 527 -8.21 -13.70 -33.43
N THR A 528 -8.93 -12.59 -33.51
CA THR A 528 -9.20 -11.64 -32.43
C THR A 528 -9.54 -12.37 -31.13
N VAL A 529 -8.77 -12.08 -30.08
CA VAL A 529 -9.10 -12.48 -28.70
C VAL A 529 -10.51 -11.99 -28.41
N SER A 530 -11.43 -12.90 -28.08
CA SER A 530 -12.79 -12.55 -27.68
C SER A 530 -12.73 -11.50 -26.56
N THR A 531 -13.49 -10.42 -26.69
CA THR A 531 -13.53 -9.25 -25.79
C THR A 531 -13.73 -9.62 -24.30
N ASP A 532 -14.31 -10.78 -24.02
CA ASP A 532 -14.54 -11.33 -22.67
C ASP A 532 -13.25 -11.75 -21.93
N LEU A 533 -12.13 -11.95 -22.65
CA LEU A 533 -10.83 -12.34 -22.12
C LEU A 533 -9.81 -11.19 -22.11
N SER A 534 -10.26 -9.94 -22.29
CA SER A 534 -9.37 -8.77 -22.21
C SER A 534 -8.80 -8.59 -20.79
N PRO A 535 -7.53 -8.14 -20.64
CA PRO A 535 -6.91 -7.87 -19.35
C PRO A 535 -7.70 -6.87 -18.49
N GLU A 536 -8.30 -5.87 -19.13
CA GLU A 536 -9.11 -4.84 -18.50
C GLU A 536 -10.42 -5.42 -17.94
N ALA A 537 -11.08 -6.32 -18.68
CA ALA A 537 -12.27 -7.02 -18.20
C ALA A 537 -11.93 -7.97 -17.04
N LEU A 538 -10.78 -8.67 -17.10
CA LEU A 538 -10.31 -9.52 -16.01
C LEU A 538 -9.99 -8.71 -14.75
N LYS A 539 -9.29 -7.57 -14.89
CA LYS A 539 -9.05 -6.63 -13.80
C LYS A 539 -10.35 -6.18 -13.15
N ALA A 540 -11.34 -5.77 -13.95
CA ALA A 540 -12.64 -5.34 -13.44
C ALA A 540 -13.38 -6.48 -12.69
N ARG A 541 -13.35 -7.72 -13.22
CA ARG A 541 -13.96 -8.88 -12.55
C ARG A 541 -13.27 -9.23 -11.23
N LEU A 542 -11.93 -9.23 -11.21
CA LEU A 542 -11.17 -9.50 -9.98
C LEU A 542 -11.37 -8.42 -8.93
N THR A 543 -11.40 -7.14 -9.34
CA THR A 543 -11.69 -6.01 -8.45
C THR A 543 -13.10 -6.12 -7.87
N ARG A 544 -14.11 -6.41 -8.71
CA ARG A 544 -15.48 -6.61 -8.24
C ARG A 544 -15.57 -7.77 -7.24
N ARG A 545 -14.96 -8.91 -7.56
CA ARG A 545 -14.90 -10.07 -6.64
C ARG A 545 -14.22 -9.73 -5.32
N TYR A 546 -13.10 -9.02 -5.37
CA TYR A 546 -12.42 -8.55 -4.16
C TYR A 546 -13.31 -7.68 -3.28
N PHE A 547 -14.01 -6.70 -3.86
CA PHE A 547 -14.90 -5.84 -3.09
C PHE A 547 -16.17 -6.55 -2.59
N THR A 548 -16.64 -7.59 -3.29
CA THR A 548 -17.68 -8.49 -2.76
C THR A 548 -17.18 -9.25 -1.52
N ASP A 549 -15.99 -9.86 -1.57
CA ASP A 549 -15.43 -10.59 -0.42
C ASP A 549 -15.03 -9.64 0.73
N PHE A 550 -14.60 -8.42 0.40
CA PHE A 550 -14.37 -7.34 1.36
C PHE A 550 -15.66 -7.03 2.11
N ALA A 551 -16.74 -6.70 1.40
CA ALA A 551 -18.02 -6.38 2.02
C ALA A 551 -18.54 -7.56 2.85
N GLY A 552 -18.48 -8.78 2.31
CA GLY A 552 -18.87 -9.99 3.04
C GLY A 552 -18.09 -10.22 4.33
N SER A 553 -16.78 -10.00 4.32
CA SER A 553 -15.93 -10.15 5.53
C SER A 553 -16.28 -9.13 6.61
N TRP A 554 -16.55 -7.87 6.21
CA TRP A 554 -16.99 -6.84 7.14
C TRP A 554 -18.39 -7.09 7.66
N LEU A 555 -19.35 -7.47 6.80
CA LEU A 555 -20.72 -7.79 7.22
C LEU A 555 -20.75 -8.97 8.20
N ASN A 556 -19.96 -10.02 7.96
CA ASN A 556 -19.85 -11.17 8.87
C ASN A 556 -19.35 -10.73 10.26
N PHE A 557 -18.28 -9.95 10.31
CA PHE A 557 -17.76 -9.41 11.56
C PHE A 557 -18.81 -8.54 12.28
N LEU A 558 -19.44 -7.60 11.57
CA LEU A 558 -20.37 -6.64 12.17
C LEU A 558 -21.67 -7.28 12.64
N ASN A 559 -22.20 -8.24 11.90
CA ASN A 559 -23.39 -9.00 12.31
C ASN A 559 -23.10 -10.01 13.43
N SER A 560 -21.84 -10.34 13.69
CA SER A 560 -21.44 -11.18 14.82
C SER A 560 -21.37 -10.44 16.16
N LEU A 561 -21.39 -9.09 16.14
CA LEU A 561 -21.32 -8.28 17.34
C LEU A 561 -22.52 -8.56 18.25
N ARG A 562 -22.24 -8.71 19.54
CA ARG A 562 -23.24 -8.92 20.60
C ARG A 562 -23.10 -7.85 21.66
N LEU A 563 -24.23 -7.31 22.10
CA LEU A 563 -24.27 -6.43 23.27
C LEU A 563 -24.15 -7.27 24.55
N ASN A 564 -23.35 -6.80 25.50
CA ASN A 564 -23.24 -7.45 26.82
C ASN A 564 -24.59 -7.41 27.55
N PRO A 565 -24.99 -8.49 28.25
CA PRO A 565 -26.23 -8.50 29.01
C PRO A 565 -26.17 -7.53 30.20
N ALA A 566 -27.24 -6.77 30.42
CA ALA A 566 -27.45 -5.94 31.61
C ALA A 566 -28.53 -6.56 32.49
N THR A 567 -28.33 -6.59 33.82
CA THR A 567 -29.25 -7.27 34.74
C THR A 567 -30.06 -6.31 35.61
N ASN A 568 -29.61 -5.06 35.73
CA ASN A 568 -30.22 -4.06 36.58
C ASN A 568 -30.11 -2.67 35.94
N ILE A 569 -30.82 -1.68 36.52
CA ILE A 569 -30.88 -0.31 35.96
C ILE A 569 -29.52 0.38 35.98
N ALA A 570 -28.63 0.07 36.93
CA ALA A 570 -27.30 0.66 36.98
C ALA A 570 -26.46 0.16 35.80
N ASP A 571 -26.45 -1.15 35.53
CA ASP A 571 -25.75 -1.75 34.39
C ASP A 571 -26.21 -1.12 33.07
N VAL A 572 -27.53 -1.02 32.85
CA VAL A 572 -28.12 -0.38 31.66
C VAL A 572 -27.70 1.08 31.57
N THR A 573 -27.76 1.81 32.68
CA THR A 573 -27.40 3.23 32.71
C THR A 573 -25.93 3.43 32.34
N ASP A 574 -25.03 2.57 32.83
CA ASP A 574 -23.61 2.61 32.51
C ASP A 574 -23.36 2.29 31.02
N GLN A 575 -24.04 1.29 30.47
CA GLN A 575 -23.96 0.99 29.04
C GLN A 575 -24.46 2.15 28.17
N LEU A 576 -25.63 2.72 28.48
CA LEU A 576 -26.16 3.88 27.76
C LEU A 576 -25.26 5.11 27.93
N THR A 577 -24.58 5.26 29.08
CA THR A 577 -23.56 6.30 29.30
C THR A 577 -22.41 6.15 28.31
N LEU A 578 -21.84 4.94 28.23
CA LEU A 578 -20.71 4.66 27.37
C LEU A 578 -21.08 4.75 25.87
N ILE A 579 -22.29 4.34 25.48
CA ILE A 579 -22.81 4.50 24.10
C ILE A 579 -22.90 5.98 23.71
N SER A 580 -23.43 6.83 24.61
CA SER A 580 -23.69 8.25 24.36
C SER A 580 -22.50 9.19 24.62
N ASP A 581 -21.40 8.69 25.19
CA ASP A 581 -20.21 9.51 25.48
C ASP A 581 -19.48 9.90 24.19
N VAL A 582 -19.46 11.19 23.86
CA VAL A 582 -18.86 11.69 22.61
C VAL A 582 -17.37 11.38 22.48
N ARG A 583 -16.63 11.24 23.59
CA ARG A 583 -15.17 11.03 23.59
C ARG A 583 -14.78 9.57 23.72
N GLN A 584 -15.52 8.82 24.53
CA GLN A 584 -15.16 7.45 24.90
C GLN A 584 -16.07 6.39 24.27
N SER A 585 -17.07 6.77 23.47
CA SER A 585 -18.01 5.82 22.88
C SER A 585 -17.33 4.87 21.88
N PRO A 586 -17.32 3.55 22.18
CA PRO A 586 -16.88 2.54 21.24
C PRO A 586 -17.75 2.49 19.98
N LEU A 587 -19.03 2.84 20.08
CA LEU A 587 -19.95 2.95 18.94
C LEU A 587 -19.49 4.04 17.97
N ILE A 588 -19.18 5.25 18.47
CA ILE A 588 -18.70 6.36 17.64
C ILE A 588 -17.36 6.01 16.99
N ALA A 589 -16.44 5.41 17.76
CA ALA A 589 -15.15 4.96 17.24
C ALA A 589 -15.31 3.93 16.11
N LEU A 590 -16.14 2.91 16.32
CA LEU A 590 -16.44 1.87 15.33
C LEU A 590 -17.06 2.47 14.06
N MET A 591 -18.07 3.34 14.21
CA MET A 591 -18.73 4.00 13.08
C MET A 591 -17.76 4.87 12.27
N ASN A 592 -16.82 5.57 12.92
CA ASN A 592 -15.77 6.32 12.23
C ASN A 592 -14.83 5.42 11.42
N THR A 593 -14.41 4.29 12.00
CA THR A 593 -13.59 3.29 11.31
C THR A 593 -14.35 2.71 10.12
N LEU A 594 -15.63 2.37 10.28
CA LEU A 594 -16.48 1.88 9.20
C LEU A 594 -16.62 2.87 8.05
N ALA A 595 -16.81 4.18 8.33
CA ALA A 595 -16.81 5.17 7.26
C ALA A 595 -15.48 5.23 6.52
N TRP A 596 -14.37 5.17 7.26
CA TRP A 596 -13.06 5.27 6.65
C TRP A 596 -12.76 4.06 5.74
N GLN A 597 -13.17 2.87 6.17
CA GLN A 597 -13.05 1.61 5.42
C GLN A 597 -14.03 1.53 4.23
N GLY A 598 -15.28 1.98 4.40
CA GLY A 598 -16.31 1.97 3.36
C GLY A 598 -16.01 2.88 2.16
N GLN A 599 -15.06 3.80 2.29
CA GLN A 599 -14.56 4.64 1.20
C GLN A 599 -13.42 3.98 0.39
N ALA A 600 -13.06 2.72 0.66
CA ALA A 600 -12.03 2.02 -0.09
C ALA A 600 -12.40 1.91 -1.58
N GLY A 601 -11.45 2.22 -2.46
CA GLY A 601 -11.65 2.13 -3.91
C GLY A 601 -12.41 3.29 -4.54
N GLN A 602 -12.85 4.30 -3.77
CA GLN A 602 -13.41 5.53 -4.35
C GLN A 602 -12.35 6.30 -5.14
N GLN A 603 -12.63 6.58 -6.41
CA GLN A 603 -11.78 7.46 -7.22
C GLN A 603 -12.00 8.90 -6.75
N ARG A 604 -10.99 9.51 -6.12
CA ARG A 604 -11.00 10.96 -5.88
C ARG A 604 -11.00 11.65 -7.24
N GLU A 605 -12.11 12.27 -7.64
CA GLU A 605 -12.11 13.24 -8.73
C GLU A 605 -11.02 14.28 -8.41
N GLY A 606 -10.06 14.44 -9.33
CA GLY A 606 -9.07 15.50 -9.20
C GLY A 606 -9.79 16.84 -9.13
N LEU A 607 -9.33 17.75 -8.27
CA LEU A 607 -9.90 19.10 -8.12
C LEU A 607 -10.07 19.83 -9.48
N SER A 608 -9.29 19.44 -10.49
CA SER A 608 -9.40 19.92 -11.88
C SER A 608 -10.68 19.46 -12.60
N ASP A 609 -11.13 18.22 -12.43
CA ASP A 609 -12.31 17.69 -13.14
C ASP A 609 -13.61 18.25 -12.55
N SER A 610 -13.65 18.48 -11.24
CA SER A 610 -14.73 19.17 -10.53
C SER A 610 -14.92 20.62 -11.03
N LEU A 611 -13.83 21.34 -11.30
CA LEU A 611 -13.87 22.70 -11.83
C LEU A 611 -14.31 22.72 -13.30
N ILE A 612 -13.89 21.74 -14.10
CA ILE A 612 -14.29 21.61 -15.52
C ILE A 612 -15.78 21.24 -15.63
N LYS A 613 -16.29 20.38 -14.74
CA LYS A 613 -17.71 20.00 -14.68
C LYS A 613 -18.58 21.17 -14.20
N SER A 614 -18.13 21.91 -13.19
CA SER A 614 -18.79 23.14 -12.71
C SER A 614 -18.85 24.24 -13.78
N ALA A 615 -17.82 24.37 -14.62
CA ALA A 615 -17.81 25.31 -15.74
C ALA A 615 -18.73 24.87 -16.89
N LYS A 616 -18.95 23.55 -17.06
CA LYS A 616 -19.84 23.00 -18.10
C LYS A 616 -21.32 23.13 -17.71
N ASP A 617 -21.65 22.95 -16.44
CA ASP A 617 -23.01 23.08 -15.91
C ASP A 617 -23.52 24.53 -15.87
N LEU A 618 -22.62 25.52 -15.91
CA LEU A 618 -22.96 26.95 -15.99
C LEU A 618 -23.31 27.43 -17.43
N VAL A 619 -23.08 26.60 -18.45
CA VAL A 619 -23.27 26.98 -19.87
C VAL A 619 -24.43 26.22 -20.54
N GLY A 620 -24.87 25.08 -19.98
CA GLY A 620 -25.96 24.26 -20.51
C GLY A 620 -27.34 24.63 -19.97
N GLY A 621 -27.97 25.67 -20.51
CA GLY A 621 -29.36 26.00 -20.21
C GLY A 621 -30.38 25.23 -21.06
N LYS A 622 -31.31 24.57 -20.36
CA LYS A 622 -32.65 24.04 -20.75
C LYS A 622 -32.80 22.52 -20.91
N ASP A 623 -33.92 22.07 -20.34
CA ASP A 623 -34.54 20.74 -20.28
C ASP A 623 -33.89 19.72 -19.34
N LYS A 624 -34.32 19.74 -18.07
CA LYS A 624 -34.14 18.66 -17.09
C LYS A 624 -35.48 17.94 -16.83
N PRO A 625 -35.53 16.60 -16.90
CA PRO A 625 -36.61 15.84 -16.27
C PRO A 625 -36.52 15.95 -14.74
N VAL A 626 -37.66 15.89 -14.06
CA VAL A 626 -37.81 16.16 -12.62
C VAL A 626 -37.21 15.07 -11.71
N ILE A 627 -36.71 13.95 -12.25
CA ILE A 627 -35.98 12.93 -11.48
C ILE A 627 -34.85 12.40 -12.34
N ASP A 628 -33.63 12.87 -12.09
CA ASP A 628 -32.41 12.35 -12.69
C ASP A 628 -31.78 11.35 -11.71
N GLN A 629 -32.00 10.05 -11.91
CA GLN A 629 -31.38 8.97 -11.11
C GLN A 629 -29.85 8.86 -11.31
N SER A 630 -29.28 9.70 -12.18
CA SER A 630 -27.85 9.72 -12.51
C SER A 630 -27.05 10.79 -11.76
N ALA A 631 -27.66 11.49 -10.79
CA ALA A 631 -27.01 12.50 -9.96
C ALA A 631 -26.43 11.94 -8.63
N ALA A 632 -26.07 10.66 -8.60
CA ALA A 632 -25.22 10.11 -7.55
C ALA A 632 -23.77 10.55 -7.83
N GLY A 633 -23.01 10.94 -6.79
CA GLY A 633 -21.58 11.24 -6.91
C GLY A 633 -20.75 10.06 -7.44
N PRO A 634 -19.41 10.17 -7.51
CA PRO A 634 -18.56 9.08 -8.02
C PRO A 634 -18.82 7.79 -7.22
N GLN A 635 -19.48 6.82 -7.87
CA GLN A 635 -19.85 5.54 -7.26
C GLN A 635 -18.60 4.72 -6.95
N GLY A 636 -18.32 4.53 -5.67
CA GLY A 636 -17.35 3.58 -5.17
C GLY A 636 -17.86 2.14 -5.26
N PRO A 637 -16.95 1.14 -5.34
CA PRO A 637 -17.33 -0.27 -5.42
C PRO A 637 -18.01 -0.83 -4.16
N LEU A 638 -17.98 -0.07 -3.05
CA LEU A 638 -18.60 -0.39 -1.77
C LEU A 638 -19.84 0.46 -1.46
N ASP A 639 -20.22 1.39 -2.34
CA ASP A 639 -21.32 2.32 -2.05
C ASP A 639 -22.67 1.59 -1.91
N ASP A 640 -22.88 0.49 -2.63
CA ASP A 640 -24.10 -0.33 -2.50
C ASP A 640 -24.21 -0.99 -1.11
N THR A 641 -23.08 -1.33 -0.48
CA THR A 641 -23.06 -2.06 0.81
C THR A 641 -22.88 -1.13 2.01
N PHE A 642 -21.99 -0.13 1.93
CA PHE A 642 -21.72 0.82 3.02
C PHE A 642 -22.46 2.15 2.88
N GLY A 643 -23.13 2.42 1.76
CA GLY A 643 -23.83 3.67 1.46
C GLY A 643 -24.85 4.10 2.53
N PRO A 644 -25.79 3.22 2.96
CA PRO A 644 -26.74 3.54 4.01
C PRO A 644 -26.06 3.94 5.34
N LEU A 645 -24.97 3.28 5.71
CA LEU A 645 -24.18 3.59 6.90
C LEU A 645 -23.49 4.96 6.79
N LEU A 646 -22.93 5.27 5.63
CA LEU A 646 -22.30 6.57 5.36
C LEU A 646 -23.30 7.73 5.38
N GLN A 647 -24.53 7.48 4.91
CA GLN A 647 -25.64 8.44 4.98
C GLN A 647 -26.02 8.76 6.44
N LEU A 648 -26.14 7.74 7.30
CA LEU A 648 -26.45 7.92 8.73
C LEU A 648 -25.43 8.82 9.45
N MET A 649 -24.19 8.82 8.97
CA MET A 649 -23.08 9.62 9.49
C MET A 649 -22.95 11.01 8.86
N GLY A 650 -23.78 11.36 7.88
CA GLY A 650 -23.75 12.65 7.19
C GLY A 650 -22.51 12.89 6.32
N LYS A 651 -21.82 11.82 5.87
CA LYS A 651 -20.53 11.92 5.14
C LYS A 651 -20.64 11.83 3.60
N ASN A 652 -21.82 12.03 3.01
CA ASN A 652 -21.95 12.08 1.55
C ASN A 652 -21.72 13.50 1.02
N THR A 653 -20.70 13.68 0.18
CA THR A 653 -20.31 14.93 -0.50
C THR A 653 -21.23 15.36 -1.64
N GLY A 654 -22.43 14.78 -1.75
CA GLY A 654 -23.44 15.14 -2.76
C GLY A 654 -24.26 16.37 -2.36
N SER A 655 -23.62 17.52 -2.16
CA SER A 655 -24.32 18.79 -2.01
C SER A 655 -24.83 19.28 -3.38
N ASN A 656 -26.12 19.10 -3.65
CA ASN A 656 -27.01 19.97 -4.48
C ASN A 656 -28.17 19.23 -5.15
N VAL A 657 -28.92 18.43 -4.41
CA VAL A 657 -30.34 18.24 -4.72
C VAL A 657 -31.09 18.44 -3.41
N MET A 658 -32.11 19.30 -3.43
CA MET A 658 -33.05 19.49 -2.33
C MET A 658 -33.43 18.13 -1.75
N SER A 659 -32.78 17.75 -0.65
CA SER A 659 -33.01 16.47 -0.01
C SER A 659 -34.33 16.61 0.71
N ALA A 660 -35.34 15.87 0.24
CA ALA A 660 -36.44 15.52 1.10
C ALA A 660 -35.83 14.83 2.34
N ASP A 661 -35.94 15.50 3.50
CA ASP A 661 -35.92 14.92 4.84
C ASP A 661 -35.11 13.62 5.03
N SER A 662 -33.77 13.70 5.14
CA SER A 662 -33.01 12.63 5.81
C SER A 662 -33.12 12.79 7.32
N THR A 663 -34.31 12.46 7.86
CA THR A 663 -34.66 12.59 9.29
C THR A 663 -33.91 11.62 10.22
N LEU A 664 -33.17 10.65 9.66
CA LEU A 664 -32.42 9.62 10.39
C LEU A 664 -30.94 9.98 10.49
N SER A 665 -30.43 10.22 11.70
CA SER A 665 -29.02 10.52 11.95
C SER A 665 -28.51 9.87 13.23
N LEU A 666 -27.22 9.48 13.23
CA LEU A 666 -26.56 8.95 14.42
C LEU A 666 -26.57 9.97 15.58
N GLN A 667 -26.40 11.25 15.29
CA GLN A 667 -26.38 12.29 16.31
C GLN A 667 -27.74 12.45 17.01
N THR A 668 -28.83 12.40 16.24
CA THR A 668 -30.18 12.40 16.80
C THR A 668 -30.42 11.17 17.67
N TYR A 669 -29.96 9.99 17.23
CA TYR A 669 -30.04 8.76 18.03
C TYR A 669 -29.31 8.89 19.37
N LEU A 670 -28.04 9.33 19.37
CA LEU A 670 -27.24 9.50 20.59
C LEU A 670 -27.86 10.53 21.57
N THR A 671 -28.47 11.58 21.03
CA THR A 671 -29.20 12.58 21.83
C THR A 671 -30.44 11.97 22.49
N ARG A 672 -31.19 11.13 21.77
CA ARG A 672 -32.35 10.40 22.31
C ARG A 672 -31.93 9.37 23.37
N ILE A 673 -30.85 8.62 23.13
CA ILE A 673 -30.25 7.71 24.13
C ILE A 673 -29.87 8.46 25.40
N THR A 674 -29.28 9.65 25.28
CA THR A 674 -28.94 10.49 26.43
C THR A 674 -30.17 10.86 27.25
N ARG A 675 -31.31 11.14 26.60
CA ARG A 675 -32.57 11.43 27.29
C ARG A 675 -33.10 10.23 28.06
N VAL A 676 -33.08 9.04 27.44
CA VAL A 676 -33.44 7.77 28.10
C VAL A 676 -32.55 7.53 29.31
N ARG A 677 -31.23 7.65 29.15
CA ARG A 677 -30.25 7.51 30.22
C ARG A 677 -30.54 8.44 31.40
N LEU A 678 -30.76 9.73 31.14
CA LEU A 678 -31.08 10.71 32.18
C LEU A 678 -32.38 10.36 32.92
N ARG A 679 -33.37 9.80 32.21
CA ARG A 679 -34.62 9.35 32.83
C ARG A 679 -34.40 8.14 33.74
N LEU A 680 -33.62 7.16 33.31
CA LEU A 680 -33.27 5.99 34.15
C LEU A 680 -32.41 6.39 35.36
N GLN A 681 -31.51 7.36 35.20
CA GLN A 681 -30.74 7.92 36.32
C GLN A 681 -31.64 8.60 37.36
N GLN A 682 -32.71 9.28 36.93
CA GLN A 682 -33.69 9.86 37.86
C GLN A 682 -34.40 8.78 38.69
N VAL A 683 -34.66 7.60 38.10
CA VAL A 683 -35.25 6.46 38.80
C VAL A 683 -34.28 5.86 39.80
N ALA A 684 -33.05 5.59 39.36
CA ALA A 684 -32.02 4.99 40.19
C ALA A 684 -31.67 5.84 41.41
N ASN A 685 -31.73 7.17 41.28
CA ASN A 685 -31.44 8.12 42.35
C ASN A 685 -32.68 8.58 43.15
N ALA A 686 -33.86 8.04 42.86
CA ALA A 686 -35.08 8.36 43.61
C ALA A 686 -35.01 7.78 45.03
N SER A 687 -35.71 8.42 45.98
CA SER A 687 -35.83 7.92 47.35
C SER A 687 -36.57 6.58 47.44
N ASP A 688 -37.48 6.30 46.50
CA ASP A 688 -38.07 4.96 46.27
C ASP A 688 -37.95 4.60 44.78
N PRO A 689 -36.90 3.86 44.39
CA PRO A 689 -36.68 3.45 43.00
C PRO A 689 -37.75 2.49 42.46
N GLN A 690 -38.36 1.66 43.31
CA GLN A 690 -39.34 0.66 42.86
C GLN A 690 -40.67 1.34 42.50
N GLU A 691 -41.12 2.29 43.32
CA GLU A 691 -42.34 3.05 43.04
C GLU A 691 -42.18 3.88 41.77
N MET A 692 -41.06 4.59 41.62
CA MET A 692 -40.79 5.39 40.41
C MET A 692 -40.72 4.52 39.15
N MET A 693 -40.10 3.33 39.23
CA MET A 693 -40.06 2.37 38.11
C MET A 693 -41.47 1.91 37.70
N GLN A 694 -42.33 1.61 38.68
CA GLN A 694 -43.72 1.25 38.41
C GLN A 694 -44.49 2.39 37.75
N THR A 695 -44.30 3.65 38.17
CA THR A 695 -44.96 4.79 37.51
C THR A 695 -44.54 4.95 36.05
N LEU A 696 -43.25 4.76 35.74
CA LEU A 696 -42.75 4.81 34.37
C LEU A 696 -43.30 3.67 33.53
N ALA A 697 -43.24 2.45 34.03
CA ALA A 697 -43.85 1.29 33.38
C ALA A 697 -45.36 1.46 33.17
N GLN A 698 -46.06 2.06 34.14
CA GLN A 698 -47.48 2.33 34.02
C GLN A 698 -47.76 3.36 32.92
N THR A 699 -46.96 4.43 32.79
CA THR A 699 -47.10 5.35 31.65
C THR A 699 -46.87 4.67 30.30
N VAL A 700 -46.00 3.67 30.25
CA VAL A 700 -45.79 2.81 29.07
C VAL A 700 -47.03 1.96 28.78
N PHE A 701 -47.51 1.17 29.76
CA PHE A 701 -48.66 0.29 29.58
C PHE A 701 -49.94 1.05 29.22
N GLN A 702 -50.06 2.29 29.66
CA GLN A 702 -51.17 3.18 29.33
C GLN A 702 -51.04 3.88 27.97
N GLY A 703 -49.89 3.76 27.31
CA GLY A 703 -49.60 4.45 26.04
C GLY A 703 -49.35 5.95 26.18
N LYS A 704 -48.91 6.41 27.37
CA LYS A 704 -48.70 7.83 27.72
C LYS A 704 -47.23 8.28 27.71
N SER A 705 -46.28 7.36 27.58
CA SER A 705 -44.83 7.67 27.62
C SER A 705 -44.23 7.81 26.22
N VAL A 706 -43.42 8.87 26.01
CA VAL A 706 -42.99 9.35 24.68
C VAL A 706 -41.46 9.29 24.47
N ASP A 707 -40.65 8.85 25.46
CA ASP A 707 -39.19 8.89 25.29
C ASP A 707 -38.55 7.52 25.02
N LEU A 708 -38.90 6.48 25.79
CA LEU A 708 -38.27 5.16 25.64
C LEU A 708 -38.78 4.40 24.41
N THR A 709 -40.10 4.38 24.22
CA THR A 709 -40.79 3.85 23.04
C THR A 709 -40.39 4.57 21.76
N ASP A 710 -40.44 5.91 21.73
CA ASP A 710 -40.06 6.70 20.56
C ASP A 710 -38.58 6.52 20.19
N THR A 711 -37.71 6.36 21.19
CA THR A 711 -36.29 6.13 20.95
C THR A 711 -36.04 4.73 20.41
N GLN A 712 -36.75 3.72 20.91
CA GLN A 712 -36.69 2.35 20.39
C GLN A 712 -37.21 2.30 18.95
N GLN A 713 -38.34 2.96 18.67
CA GLN A 713 -38.87 3.08 17.31
C GLN A 713 -37.86 3.78 16.39
N TYR A 714 -37.25 4.88 16.83
CA TYR A 714 -36.20 5.55 16.08
C TYR A 714 -34.99 4.65 15.82
N GLY A 715 -34.56 3.86 16.82
CA GLY A 715 -33.52 2.84 16.67
C GLY A 715 -33.89 1.76 15.66
N SER A 716 -35.15 1.29 15.67
CA SER A 716 -35.64 0.30 14.71
C SER A 716 -35.70 0.84 13.28
N LEU A 717 -36.06 2.12 13.10
CA LEU A 717 -36.05 2.80 11.81
C LEU A 717 -34.62 2.93 11.27
N ILE A 718 -33.65 3.27 12.13
CA ILE A 718 -32.23 3.27 11.74
C ILE A 718 -31.81 1.87 11.32
N SER A 719 -32.09 0.84 12.13
CA SER A 719 -31.73 -0.54 11.80
C SER A 719 -32.35 -1.00 10.48
N ALA A 720 -33.61 -0.67 10.21
CA ALA A 720 -34.29 -1.00 8.96
C ALA A 720 -33.70 -0.23 7.77
N SER A 721 -33.29 1.03 7.97
CA SER A 721 -32.70 1.86 6.91
C SER A 721 -31.34 1.39 6.42
N LEU A 722 -30.62 0.59 7.21
CA LEU A 722 -29.32 0.03 6.82
C LEU A 722 -29.42 -1.10 5.79
N GLY A 723 -30.61 -1.69 5.61
CA GLY A 723 -30.86 -2.82 4.72
C GLY A 723 -30.73 -4.19 5.38
N GLU A 724 -31.20 -5.22 4.69
CA GLU A 724 -31.31 -6.58 5.22
C GLU A 724 -29.95 -7.20 5.59
N GLU A 725 -28.91 -6.87 4.82
CA GLU A 725 -27.53 -7.34 5.04
C GLU A 725 -26.94 -6.87 6.38
N TRP A 726 -27.45 -5.76 6.94
CA TRP A 726 -26.99 -5.14 8.18
C TRP A 726 -27.90 -5.43 9.38
N THR A 727 -28.87 -6.33 9.25
CA THR A 727 -29.90 -6.58 10.29
C THR A 727 -29.31 -6.97 11.65
N GLY A 728 -28.30 -7.84 11.70
CA GLY A 728 -27.63 -8.23 12.93
C GLY A 728 -26.96 -7.04 13.61
N PHE A 729 -26.13 -6.31 12.87
CA PHE A 729 -25.44 -5.11 13.33
C PHE A 729 -26.40 -4.01 13.78
N GLY A 730 -27.39 -3.68 12.94
CA GLY A 730 -28.36 -2.63 13.19
C GLY A 730 -29.19 -2.91 14.45
N ASN A 731 -29.61 -4.16 14.64
CA ASN A 731 -30.34 -4.57 15.84
C ASN A 731 -29.45 -4.47 17.09
N THR A 732 -28.22 -5.02 17.05
CA THR A 732 -27.29 -4.99 18.18
C THR A 732 -26.95 -3.57 18.62
N LEU A 733 -26.73 -2.65 17.69
CA LEU A 733 -26.27 -1.29 18.04
C LEU A 733 -27.40 -0.31 18.34
N PHE A 734 -28.51 -0.38 17.59
CA PHE A 734 -29.53 0.67 17.64
C PHE A 734 -30.79 0.26 18.40
N VAL A 735 -31.07 -1.04 18.54
CA VAL A 735 -32.31 -1.55 19.13
C VAL A 735 -32.06 -2.24 20.47
N GLN A 736 -31.13 -3.19 20.54
CA GLN A 736 -30.85 -3.98 21.75
C GLN A 736 -30.55 -3.14 23.02
N PRO A 737 -29.78 -2.05 22.99
CA PRO A 737 -29.52 -1.26 24.20
C PRO A 737 -30.80 -0.66 24.79
N LEU A 738 -31.76 -0.33 23.94
CA LEU A 738 -33.07 0.19 24.33
C LEU A 738 -34.00 -0.94 24.77
N THR A 739 -33.93 -2.10 24.12
CA THR A 739 -34.65 -3.30 24.56
C THR A 739 -34.19 -3.78 25.94
N GLN A 740 -32.90 -3.82 26.24
CA GLN A 740 -32.41 -4.18 27.58
C GLN A 740 -32.87 -3.16 28.64
N ALA A 741 -32.84 -1.87 28.29
CA ALA A 741 -33.38 -0.82 29.15
C ALA A 741 -34.88 -0.98 29.41
N TRP A 742 -35.63 -1.37 28.37
CA TRP A 742 -37.06 -1.64 28.41
C TRP A 742 -37.40 -2.82 29.32
N GLU A 743 -36.76 -3.97 29.11
CA GLU A 743 -36.98 -5.20 29.87
C GLU A 743 -36.69 -5.00 31.36
N THR A 744 -35.61 -4.29 31.68
CA THR A 744 -35.20 -4.00 33.06
C THR A 744 -36.23 -3.15 33.83
N VAL A 745 -36.96 -2.28 33.13
CA VAL A 745 -38.00 -1.41 33.74
C VAL A 745 -39.37 -2.11 33.82
N LEU A 746 -39.71 -2.93 32.83
CA LEU A 746 -41.06 -3.47 32.68
C LEU A 746 -41.29 -4.82 33.36
N LEU A 747 -40.30 -5.71 33.41
CA LEU A 747 -40.49 -7.04 34.01
C LEU A 747 -40.95 -6.97 35.49
N PRO A 748 -40.35 -6.14 36.37
CA PRO A 748 -40.84 -5.99 37.74
C PRO A 748 -42.25 -5.37 37.82
N SER A 749 -42.57 -4.51 36.86
CA SER A 749 -43.85 -3.80 36.82
C SER A 749 -45.00 -4.64 36.26
N ALA A 750 -44.70 -5.64 35.43
CA ALA A 750 -45.67 -6.62 34.94
C ALA A 750 -46.29 -7.44 36.09
N ALA A 751 -45.49 -7.80 37.10
CA ALA A 751 -45.99 -8.46 38.31
C ALA A 751 -46.96 -7.56 39.11
N SER A 752 -46.63 -6.27 39.26
CA SER A 752 -47.53 -5.29 39.90
C SER A 752 -48.86 -5.16 39.15
N LEU A 753 -48.82 -5.18 37.81
CA LEU A 753 -50.03 -5.11 36.99
C LEU A 753 -50.88 -6.39 37.08
N ASN A 754 -50.26 -7.58 37.15
CA ASN A 754 -50.96 -8.84 37.44
C ASN A 754 -51.71 -8.77 38.77
N ASP A 755 -51.09 -8.22 39.82
CA ASP A 755 -51.74 -8.10 41.13
C ASP A 755 -52.88 -7.08 41.12
N LYS A 756 -52.76 -6.00 40.35
CA LYS A 756 -53.83 -5.02 40.14
C LYS A 756 -55.01 -5.65 39.41
N TRP A 757 -54.77 -6.42 38.35
CA TRP A 757 -55.79 -7.19 37.62
C TRP A 757 -56.54 -8.16 38.54
N ARG A 758 -55.78 -8.93 39.33
CA ARG A 758 -56.34 -9.89 40.29
C ARG A 758 -57.30 -9.23 41.27
N ARG A 759 -56.88 -8.11 41.85
CA ARG A 759 -57.66 -7.37 42.86
C ARG A 759 -58.86 -6.62 42.27
N SER A 760 -58.73 -6.03 41.09
CA SER A 760 -59.76 -5.17 40.51
C SER A 760 -60.83 -5.93 39.74
N VAL A 761 -60.46 -7.00 39.04
CA VAL A 761 -61.37 -7.74 38.13
C VAL A 761 -61.53 -9.19 38.57
N VAL A 762 -60.44 -9.95 38.70
CA VAL A 762 -60.51 -11.43 38.87
C VAL A 762 -61.22 -11.85 40.16
N ALA A 763 -60.87 -11.26 41.29
CA ALA A 763 -61.48 -11.59 42.58
C ALA A 763 -63.01 -11.32 42.59
N ASN A 764 -63.43 -10.23 41.95
CA ASN A 764 -64.85 -9.89 41.81
C ASN A 764 -65.57 -10.84 40.85
N TRP A 765 -64.91 -11.26 39.76
CA TRP A 765 -65.44 -12.24 38.82
C TRP A 765 -65.70 -13.60 39.49
N HIS A 766 -64.70 -14.13 40.20
CA HIS A 766 -64.82 -15.40 40.93
C HIS A 766 -65.95 -15.36 41.96
N THR A 767 -66.01 -14.28 42.74
CA THR A 767 -67.09 -14.09 43.73
C THR A 767 -68.48 -14.12 43.08
N ALA A 768 -68.64 -13.57 41.88
CA ALA A 768 -69.92 -13.50 41.19
C ALA A 768 -70.32 -14.83 40.50
N PHE A 769 -69.37 -15.59 39.97
CA PHE A 769 -69.65 -16.64 38.98
C PHE A 769 -69.19 -18.06 39.37
N ASP A 770 -68.28 -18.21 40.34
CA ASP A 770 -67.80 -19.53 40.74
C ASP A 770 -68.95 -20.42 41.26
N GLY A 771 -68.96 -21.68 40.81
CA GLY A 771 -69.99 -22.65 41.21
C GLY A 771 -71.39 -22.37 40.66
N ARG A 772 -71.55 -21.46 39.68
CA ARG A 772 -72.84 -21.12 39.04
C ARG A 772 -72.87 -21.50 37.56
N PHE A 773 -74.03 -21.87 37.04
CA PHE A 773 -74.25 -22.12 35.63
C PHE A 773 -74.31 -20.80 34.84
N PRO A 774 -73.67 -20.68 33.66
CA PRO A 774 -73.08 -21.75 32.84
C PRO A 774 -71.63 -22.12 33.21
N PHE A 775 -70.91 -21.32 33.99
CA PHE A 775 -69.47 -21.54 34.25
C PHE A 775 -69.16 -22.89 34.90
N ALA A 776 -69.98 -23.32 35.86
CA ALA A 776 -69.92 -24.63 36.51
C ALA A 776 -71.22 -25.42 36.29
N ALA A 777 -71.12 -26.76 36.33
CA ALA A 777 -72.29 -27.65 36.29
C ALA A 777 -73.06 -27.57 37.63
N SER A 778 -73.92 -26.57 37.79
CA SER A 778 -74.63 -26.27 39.03
C SER A 778 -76.11 -26.00 38.79
N LYS A 779 -76.94 -26.15 39.84
CA LYS A 779 -78.36 -25.75 39.83
C LYS A 779 -78.54 -24.24 40.06
N SER A 780 -77.54 -23.56 40.64
CA SER A 780 -77.57 -22.11 40.77
C SER A 780 -77.20 -21.47 39.45
N ASP A 781 -77.98 -20.48 39.05
CA ASP A 781 -77.75 -19.69 37.84
C ASP A 781 -76.86 -18.47 38.15
N ALA A 782 -76.02 -18.09 37.18
CA ALA A 782 -75.29 -16.83 37.18
C ALA A 782 -76.24 -15.65 36.90
N SER A 783 -76.00 -14.52 37.55
CA SER A 783 -76.76 -13.29 37.27
C SER A 783 -76.36 -12.74 35.90
N LEU A 784 -77.31 -12.70 34.96
CA LEU A 784 -77.07 -12.12 33.64
C LEU A 784 -76.76 -10.61 33.73
N PRO A 785 -77.46 -9.79 34.55
CA PRO A 785 -77.08 -8.39 34.79
C PRO A 785 -75.67 -8.24 35.37
N MET A 786 -75.25 -9.14 36.25
CA MET A 786 -73.88 -9.13 36.77
C MET A 786 -72.86 -9.44 35.66
N LEU A 787 -73.14 -10.43 34.80
CA LEU A 787 -72.29 -10.72 33.63
C LEU A 787 -72.17 -9.51 32.71
N ALA A 788 -73.28 -8.79 32.50
CA ALA A 788 -73.31 -7.54 31.74
C ALA A 788 -72.40 -6.45 32.33
N GLU A 789 -72.27 -6.31 33.66
CA GLU A 789 -71.35 -5.34 34.27
C GLU A 789 -69.87 -5.61 33.94
N PHE A 790 -69.49 -6.86 33.66
CA PHE A 790 -68.11 -7.20 33.33
C PHE A 790 -67.79 -7.04 31.86
N VAL A 791 -68.68 -7.50 30.97
CA VAL A 791 -68.35 -7.70 29.55
C VAL A 791 -68.81 -6.57 28.63
N ARG A 792 -69.68 -5.66 29.09
CA ARG A 792 -70.27 -4.63 28.22
C ARG A 792 -69.21 -3.84 27.44
N LYS A 793 -69.46 -3.69 26.13
CA LYS A 793 -68.51 -3.21 25.12
C LYS A 793 -67.73 -1.94 25.44
N ASP A 794 -68.32 -0.94 26.11
CA ASP A 794 -67.65 0.36 26.35
C ASP A 794 -67.50 0.69 27.83
N SER A 795 -68.15 -0.06 28.71
CA SER A 795 -68.24 0.30 30.12
C SER A 795 -68.22 -0.90 31.07
N GLY A 796 -67.96 -2.09 30.54
CA GLY A 796 -67.68 -3.28 31.34
C GLY A 796 -66.42 -3.11 32.18
N ARG A 797 -66.36 -3.78 33.32
CA ARG A 797 -65.17 -3.75 34.21
C ARG A 797 -63.91 -4.24 33.49
N ILE A 798 -64.03 -5.28 32.65
CA ILE A 798 -62.91 -5.81 31.87
C ILE A 798 -62.47 -4.78 30.84
N GLU A 799 -63.40 -4.29 30.02
CA GLU A 799 -63.12 -3.29 28.99
C GLU A 799 -62.42 -2.04 29.56
N ARG A 800 -62.94 -1.48 30.66
CA ARG A 800 -62.33 -0.31 31.32
C ARG A 800 -60.93 -0.60 31.82
N PHE A 801 -60.68 -1.78 32.37
CA PHE A 801 -59.34 -2.14 32.83
C PHE A 801 -58.36 -2.21 31.65
N LEU A 802 -58.74 -2.92 30.57
CA LEU A 802 -57.88 -3.08 29.38
C LEU A 802 -57.58 -1.72 28.73
N THR A 803 -58.61 -0.88 28.53
CA THR A 803 -58.45 0.47 27.96
C THR A 803 -57.70 1.46 28.86
N THR A 804 -57.80 1.32 30.18
CA THR A 804 -57.15 2.27 31.11
C THR A 804 -55.72 1.87 31.43
N GLU A 805 -55.44 0.58 31.60
CA GLU A 805 -54.15 0.10 32.11
C GLU A 805 -53.27 -0.57 31.06
N LEU A 806 -53.82 -1.04 29.94
CA LEU A 806 -53.09 -1.83 28.93
C LEU A 806 -53.12 -1.23 27.51
N ASN A 807 -53.71 -0.05 27.32
CA ASN A 807 -53.91 0.54 25.99
C ASN A 807 -52.63 0.76 25.16
N GLY A 808 -51.47 0.89 25.81
CA GLY A 808 -50.17 1.02 25.15
C GLY A 808 -49.57 -0.31 24.67
N VAL A 809 -50.05 -1.44 25.16
CA VAL A 809 -49.51 -2.79 24.85
C VAL A 809 -50.57 -3.77 24.33
N LEU A 810 -51.84 -3.41 24.43
CA LEU A 810 -52.99 -4.19 23.99
C LEU A 810 -54.03 -3.24 23.40
N HIS A 811 -54.39 -3.44 22.14
CA HIS A 811 -55.39 -2.64 21.44
C HIS A 811 -56.52 -3.52 20.92
N LYS A 812 -57.64 -2.87 20.59
CA LYS A 812 -58.86 -3.54 20.11
C LYS A 812 -58.94 -3.47 18.60
N GLU A 813 -58.84 -4.62 17.92
CA GLU A 813 -59.05 -4.77 16.47
C GLU A 813 -60.44 -5.36 16.24
N GLY A 814 -61.40 -4.51 15.86
CA GLY A 814 -62.80 -4.91 15.72
C GLY A 814 -63.39 -5.34 17.06
N SER A 815 -63.59 -6.65 17.24
CA SER A 815 -64.09 -7.26 18.49
C SER A 815 -63.03 -8.02 19.28
N GLN A 816 -61.79 -8.07 18.78
CA GLN A 816 -60.71 -8.82 19.40
C GLN A 816 -59.65 -7.90 20.03
N TRP A 817 -59.16 -8.32 21.19
CA TRP A 817 -58.02 -7.73 21.87
C TRP A 817 -56.74 -8.40 21.39
N VAL A 818 -55.86 -7.59 20.81
CA VAL A 818 -54.62 -8.02 20.16
C VAL A 818 -53.43 -7.29 20.79
N PRO A 819 -52.33 -8.00 21.12
CA PRO A 819 -51.11 -7.37 21.60
C PRO A 819 -50.50 -6.41 20.56
N ASP A 820 -50.03 -5.26 21.00
CA ASP A 820 -49.25 -4.34 20.17
C ASP A 820 -47.83 -4.89 20.02
N LYS A 821 -47.49 -5.39 18.83
CA LYS A 821 -46.19 -6.03 18.55
C LYS A 821 -44.98 -5.11 18.76
N VAL A 822 -45.16 -3.79 18.67
CA VAL A 822 -44.08 -2.81 18.82
C VAL A 822 -43.82 -2.56 20.30
N ASN A 823 -44.87 -2.33 21.06
CA ASN A 823 -44.79 -1.91 22.45
C ASN A 823 -44.82 -3.09 23.46
N SER A 824 -45.19 -4.29 23.04
CA SER A 824 -45.16 -5.50 23.90
C SER A 824 -43.86 -6.30 23.80
N HIS A 825 -42.82 -5.76 23.14
CA HIS A 825 -41.53 -6.44 23.03
C HIS A 825 -40.92 -6.71 24.42
N GLY A 826 -40.44 -7.93 24.67
CA GLY A 826 -39.95 -8.36 25.99
C GLY A 826 -41.04 -8.73 27.02
N LEU A 827 -42.33 -8.53 26.69
CA LEU A 827 -43.48 -8.95 27.51
C LEU A 827 -44.19 -10.13 26.87
N VAL A 828 -44.47 -11.17 27.65
CA VAL A 828 -45.20 -12.34 27.17
C VAL A 828 -46.59 -12.34 27.80
N PHE A 829 -47.62 -12.13 26.98
CA PHE A 829 -49.01 -12.25 27.40
C PHE A 829 -49.37 -13.72 27.66
N ASN A 830 -50.08 -13.98 28.76
CA ASN A 830 -50.64 -15.29 29.03
C ASN A 830 -51.69 -15.65 27.94
N PRO A 831 -51.49 -16.73 27.15
CA PRO A 831 -52.43 -17.10 26.10
C PRO A 831 -53.83 -17.45 26.62
N ALA A 832 -53.94 -17.94 27.87
CA ALA A 832 -55.23 -18.19 28.49
C ALA A 832 -55.98 -16.87 28.76
N PHE A 833 -55.27 -15.82 29.16
CA PHE A 833 -55.85 -14.49 29.38
C PHE A 833 -56.41 -13.93 28.08
N LEU A 834 -55.61 -13.94 27.00
CA LEU A 834 -56.04 -13.46 25.68
C LEU A 834 -57.25 -14.23 25.15
N ARG A 835 -57.28 -15.57 25.30
CA ARG A 835 -58.45 -16.38 24.92
C ARG A 835 -59.69 -16.01 25.72
N ALA A 836 -59.57 -15.88 27.04
CA ALA A 836 -60.70 -15.56 27.92
C ALA A 836 -61.31 -14.18 27.60
N ILE A 837 -60.49 -13.13 27.49
CA ILE A 837 -61.00 -11.78 27.20
C ILE A 837 -61.60 -11.67 25.79
N ASN A 838 -61.04 -12.38 24.80
CA ASN A 838 -61.58 -12.38 23.44
C ASN A 838 -62.92 -13.11 23.36
N GLN A 839 -63.04 -14.24 24.06
CA GLN A 839 -64.30 -14.97 24.16
C GLN A 839 -65.39 -14.13 24.84
N LEU A 840 -65.04 -13.39 25.91
CA LEU A 840 -65.96 -12.49 26.59
C LEU A 840 -66.31 -11.24 25.76
N SER A 841 -65.37 -10.72 24.97
CA SER A 841 -65.61 -9.62 24.02
C SER A 841 -66.60 -10.05 22.92
N GLN A 842 -66.40 -11.25 22.36
CA GLN A 842 -67.31 -11.82 21.37
C GLN A 842 -68.71 -12.08 21.96
N LEU A 843 -68.79 -12.53 23.22
CA LEU A 843 -70.06 -12.64 23.94
C LEU A 843 -70.74 -11.27 24.06
N SER A 844 -69.99 -10.21 24.38
CA SER A 844 -70.56 -8.86 24.51
C SER A 844 -71.21 -8.40 23.21
N ASP A 845 -70.57 -8.59 22.06
CA ASP A 845 -71.16 -8.19 20.78
C ASP A 845 -72.48 -8.92 20.48
N ILE A 846 -72.63 -10.18 20.94
CA ILE A 846 -73.85 -10.98 20.75
C ILE A 846 -74.93 -10.65 21.81
N LEU A 847 -74.54 -10.40 23.05
CA LEU A 847 -75.48 -10.13 24.16
C LEU A 847 -76.10 -8.73 24.10
N PHE A 848 -75.47 -7.80 23.38
CA PHE A 848 -75.89 -6.40 23.26
C PHE A 848 -76.15 -5.96 21.81
N THR A 849 -76.53 -6.88 20.91
CA THR A 849 -76.70 -6.61 19.47
C THR A 849 -77.66 -5.47 19.16
N ASP A 850 -78.72 -5.29 19.96
CA ASP A 850 -79.75 -4.27 19.78
C ASP A 850 -79.63 -3.11 20.80
N GLY A 851 -78.49 -3.00 21.49
CA GLY A 851 -78.23 -2.01 22.54
C GLY A 851 -78.87 -2.36 23.90
N SER A 852 -79.73 -3.37 23.95
CA SER A 852 -80.33 -3.90 25.17
C SER A 852 -79.70 -5.25 25.53
N GLN A 853 -79.94 -5.72 26.76
CA GLN A 853 -79.40 -7.00 27.21
C GLN A 853 -80.29 -8.15 26.73
N GLY A 854 -79.85 -8.89 25.72
CA GLY A 854 -80.58 -10.06 25.20
C GLY A 854 -80.12 -10.49 23.80
N ILE A 855 -80.56 -11.69 23.40
CA ILE A 855 -80.24 -12.31 22.12
C ILE A 855 -81.55 -12.64 21.43
N SER A 856 -81.71 -12.18 20.19
CA SER A 856 -82.82 -12.57 19.31
C SER A 856 -82.37 -13.63 18.31
N PHE A 857 -83.18 -14.67 18.13
CA PHE A 857 -82.92 -15.79 17.24
C PHE A 857 -84.24 -16.36 16.72
N GLU A 858 -84.18 -17.26 15.75
CA GLU A 858 -85.36 -17.89 15.18
C GLU A 858 -85.25 -19.41 15.22
N LEU A 859 -86.37 -20.08 15.42
CA LEU A 859 -86.47 -21.53 15.40
C LEU A 859 -87.48 -21.97 14.35
N GLN A 860 -87.14 -23.02 13.61
CA GLN A 860 -88.04 -23.73 12.72
C GLN A 860 -88.06 -25.20 13.13
N ALA A 861 -89.22 -25.70 13.55
CA ALA A 861 -89.37 -27.12 13.89
C ALA A 861 -89.26 -28.00 12.63
N ARG A 862 -88.71 -29.21 12.79
CA ARG A 862 -88.62 -30.21 11.72
C ARG A 862 -89.51 -31.42 12.04
N PRO A 863 -90.12 -32.04 11.03
CA PRO A 863 -90.90 -33.26 11.21
C PRO A 863 -90.00 -34.41 11.67
N ALA A 864 -90.51 -35.22 12.59
CA ALA A 864 -89.85 -36.41 13.10
C ALA A 864 -90.75 -37.64 12.91
N PRO A 865 -90.22 -38.81 12.50
CA PRO A 865 -91.02 -40.02 12.34
C PRO A 865 -91.82 -40.37 13.60
N GLU A 866 -93.09 -40.72 13.42
CA GLU A 866 -94.02 -41.15 14.48
C GLU A 866 -94.30 -40.11 15.59
N VAL A 867 -93.88 -38.86 15.41
CA VAL A 867 -94.18 -37.73 16.31
C VAL A 867 -95.34 -36.92 15.73
N VAL A 868 -96.43 -36.80 16.48
CA VAL A 868 -97.65 -36.07 16.06
C VAL A 868 -97.52 -34.58 16.36
N GLU A 869 -96.97 -34.24 17.53
CA GLU A 869 -96.86 -32.85 17.97
C GLU A 869 -95.61 -32.65 18.83
N THR A 870 -94.93 -31.53 18.64
CA THR A 870 -93.93 -30.99 19.58
C THR A 870 -94.36 -29.60 20.06
N GLN A 871 -94.22 -29.35 21.35
CA GLN A 871 -94.48 -28.05 21.95
C GLN A 871 -93.25 -27.63 22.77
N LEU A 872 -92.53 -26.64 22.27
CA LEU A 872 -91.39 -26.01 22.91
C LEU A 872 -91.82 -24.65 23.47
N THR A 873 -91.60 -24.41 24.75
CA THR A 873 -91.85 -23.12 25.40
C THR A 873 -90.54 -22.57 25.95
N ILE A 874 -90.13 -21.38 25.53
CA ILE A 874 -88.92 -20.69 26.00
C ILE A 874 -89.33 -19.35 26.62
N ASP A 875 -89.16 -19.20 27.92
CA ASP A 875 -89.52 -17.98 28.67
C ASP A 875 -90.95 -17.50 28.39
N GLY A 876 -91.89 -18.45 28.27
CA GLY A 876 -93.31 -18.19 27.95
C GLY A 876 -93.65 -18.10 26.45
N GLN A 877 -92.66 -17.98 25.57
CA GLN A 877 -92.83 -17.99 24.11
C GLN A 877 -93.01 -19.43 23.62
N LYS A 878 -94.14 -19.75 22.97
CA LYS A 878 -94.48 -21.13 22.56
C LYS A 878 -94.27 -21.34 21.05
N LEU A 879 -93.53 -22.39 20.68
CA LEU A 879 -93.48 -23.00 19.35
C LEU A 879 -94.21 -24.33 19.40
N ARG A 880 -95.41 -24.37 18.82
CA ARG A 880 -96.22 -25.58 18.68
C ARG A 880 -96.14 -26.05 17.23
N TYR A 881 -95.73 -27.29 17.02
CA TYR A 881 -95.59 -27.88 15.69
C TYR A 881 -96.30 -29.23 15.63
N PHE A 882 -97.28 -29.37 14.75
CA PHE A 882 -98.08 -30.59 14.58
C PHE A 882 -97.99 -31.15 13.15
N ASN A 883 -96.78 -31.12 12.56
CA ASN A 883 -96.49 -31.53 11.18
C ASN A 883 -97.19 -30.70 10.08
N GLN A 884 -97.55 -29.44 10.39
CA GLN A 884 -97.95 -28.46 9.38
C GLN A 884 -96.73 -27.98 8.54
N MET A 885 -96.97 -27.12 7.55
CA MET A 885 -95.89 -26.43 6.86
C MET A 885 -95.02 -25.67 7.88
N ALA A 886 -93.71 -25.92 7.86
CA ALA A 886 -92.80 -25.40 8.87
C ALA A 886 -92.41 -23.95 8.58
N ASP A 887 -92.73 -23.05 9.52
CA ASP A 887 -92.37 -21.63 9.43
C ASP A 887 -91.33 -21.25 10.48
N TRP A 888 -90.61 -20.15 10.22
CA TRP A 888 -89.68 -19.57 11.17
C TRP A 888 -90.44 -18.77 12.23
N GLN A 889 -90.13 -19.00 13.50
CA GLN A 889 -90.64 -18.21 14.62
C GLN A 889 -89.49 -17.52 15.34
N THR A 890 -89.61 -16.21 15.54
CA THR A 890 -88.64 -15.42 16.29
C THR A 890 -88.83 -15.56 17.79
N PHE A 891 -87.71 -15.68 18.48
CA PHE A 891 -87.57 -15.82 19.92
C PHE A 891 -86.59 -14.77 20.45
N ARG A 892 -86.84 -14.30 21.67
CA ARG A 892 -85.92 -13.45 22.43
C ARG A 892 -85.53 -14.12 23.74
N TRP A 893 -84.25 -14.12 24.07
CA TRP A 893 -83.72 -14.62 25.33
C TRP A 893 -82.84 -13.56 26.01
N PRO A 894 -83.01 -13.28 27.32
CA PRO A 894 -84.15 -13.69 28.15
C PRO A 894 -85.48 -13.13 27.64
N GLY A 895 -86.57 -13.90 27.79
CA GLY A 895 -87.92 -13.44 27.45
C GLY A 895 -88.57 -12.58 28.55
N GLU A 896 -89.62 -11.83 28.20
CA GLU A 896 -90.41 -11.03 29.13
C GLU A 896 -91.42 -11.91 29.89
N THR A 897 -90.99 -12.54 30.99
CA THR A 897 -91.84 -13.40 31.82
C THR A 897 -91.46 -13.34 33.30
N TYR A 898 -92.44 -13.54 34.17
CA TYR A 898 -92.24 -13.68 35.62
C TYR A 898 -91.78 -15.10 36.02
N LYS A 899 -91.90 -16.08 35.12
CA LYS A 899 -91.47 -17.48 35.32
C LYS A 899 -90.59 -17.92 34.15
N PRO A 900 -89.31 -17.52 34.14
CA PRO A 900 -88.38 -17.92 33.07
C PRO A 900 -88.06 -19.41 33.15
N GLY A 901 -87.83 -20.02 31.99
CA GLY A 901 -87.58 -21.44 31.87
C GLY A 901 -87.88 -21.98 30.48
N THR A 902 -87.43 -23.21 30.22
CA THR A 902 -87.68 -23.92 28.96
C THR A 902 -88.36 -25.25 29.21
N LEU A 903 -89.50 -25.46 28.56
CA LEU A 903 -90.30 -26.67 28.66
C LEU A 903 -90.48 -27.27 27.27
N LEU A 904 -90.08 -28.54 27.09
CA LEU A 904 -90.31 -29.28 25.85
C LEU A 904 -91.19 -30.50 26.13
N THR A 905 -92.30 -30.60 25.41
CA THR A 905 -93.18 -31.78 25.40
C THR A 905 -93.37 -32.30 23.99
N TRP A 906 -93.55 -33.61 23.83
CA TRP A 906 -93.88 -34.22 22.53
C TRP A 906 -94.96 -35.28 22.69
N THR A 907 -95.71 -35.50 21.61
CA THR A 907 -96.79 -36.50 21.51
C THR A 907 -96.51 -37.40 20.32
N THR A 908 -96.69 -38.70 20.46
CA THR A 908 -96.45 -39.68 19.38
C THR A 908 -97.75 -40.29 18.88
N VAL A 909 -97.69 -41.05 17.80
CA VAL A 909 -98.87 -41.76 17.25
C VAL A 909 -99.48 -42.76 18.23
N ASN A 910 -98.67 -43.32 19.14
CA ASN A 910 -99.04 -44.42 20.02
C ASN A 910 -99.14 -44.03 21.51
N ALA A 911 -98.82 -42.78 21.87
CA ALA A 911 -98.87 -42.30 23.25
C ALA A 911 -99.20 -40.80 23.34
N GLY A 912 -99.93 -40.42 24.40
CA GLY A 912 -100.24 -39.03 24.70
C GLY A 912 -98.99 -38.19 25.06
N THR A 913 -99.21 -36.92 25.41
CA THR A 913 -98.13 -35.94 25.67
C THR A 913 -97.14 -36.42 26.73
N ARG A 914 -95.84 -36.36 26.42
CA ARG A 914 -94.71 -36.68 27.30
C ARG A 914 -93.81 -35.47 27.51
N LEU A 915 -93.17 -35.42 28.68
CA LEU A 915 -92.23 -34.37 29.06
C LEU A 915 -90.79 -34.75 28.67
N PHE A 916 -90.11 -33.91 27.89
CA PHE A 916 -88.70 -34.12 27.52
C PHE A 916 -87.79 -33.55 28.59
N GLY A 917 -88.09 -32.34 29.01
CA GLY A 917 -87.41 -31.69 30.11
C GLY A 917 -88.10 -30.39 30.49
N ASP A 918 -88.02 -30.07 31.77
CA ASP A 918 -88.45 -28.81 32.37
C ASP A 918 -87.22 -28.15 33.01
N TYR A 919 -86.71 -27.10 32.34
CA TYR A 919 -85.51 -26.38 32.73
C TYR A 919 -85.91 -25.01 33.28
N SER A 920 -86.10 -24.92 34.59
CA SER A 920 -86.46 -23.66 35.26
C SER A 920 -85.32 -22.64 35.30
N GLY A 921 -85.66 -21.35 35.38
CA GLY A 921 -84.70 -20.25 35.52
C GLY A 921 -84.33 -19.59 34.19
N THR A 922 -83.72 -18.42 34.26
CA THR A 922 -83.32 -17.63 33.08
C THR A 922 -82.37 -18.39 32.16
N TRP A 923 -81.52 -19.27 32.71
CA TRP A 923 -80.61 -20.09 31.91
C TRP A 923 -81.23 -21.42 31.44
N GLY A 924 -82.52 -21.64 31.69
CA GLY A 924 -83.24 -22.86 31.30
C GLY A 924 -83.13 -23.16 29.80
N PHE A 925 -83.16 -22.12 28.97
CA PHE A 925 -82.95 -22.25 27.52
C PHE A 925 -81.56 -22.76 27.17
N ILE A 926 -80.51 -22.24 27.83
CA ILE A 926 -79.13 -22.66 27.57
C ILE A 926 -78.90 -24.09 28.08
N ARG A 927 -79.51 -24.47 29.21
CA ARG A 927 -79.51 -25.86 29.70
C ARG A 927 -80.19 -26.81 28.73
N TRP A 928 -81.30 -26.38 28.11
CA TRP A 928 -81.94 -27.15 27.06
C TRP A 928 -81.02 -27.30 25.85
N LEU A 929 -80.44 -26.21 25.33
CA LEU A 929 -79.50 -26.26 24.21
C LEU A 929 -78.28 -27.17 24.48
N GLU A 930 -77.81 -27.26 25.73
CA GLU A 930 -76.72 -28.14 26.14
C GLU A 930 -77.05 -29.64 25.96
N GLN A 931 -78.32 -30.04 26.07
CA GLN A 931 -78.75 -31.44 25.89
C GLN A 931 -78.80 -31.88 24.42
N GLY A 932 -78.78 -30.93 23.48
CA GLY A 932 -78.93 -31.20 22.06
C GLY A 932 -77.59 -31.39 21.34
N LYS A 933 -77.56 -32.33 20.39
CA LYS A 933 -76.50 -32.37 19.37
C LYS A 933 -76.68 -31.19 18.42
N ARG A 934 -75.59 -30.49 18.12
CA ARG A 934 -75.55 -29.27 17.29
C ARG A 934 -74.76 -29.58 16.03
N HIS A 935 -75.36 -29.42 14.85
CA HIS A 935 -74.67 -29.57 13.58
C HIS A 935 -74.80 -28.28 12.75
N PRO A 936 -73.71 -27.65 12.32
CA PRO A 936 -73.77 -26.45 11.49
C PRO A 936 -74.38 -26.79 10.13
N LEU A 937 -75.36 -26.00 9.68
CA LEU A 937 -75.95 -26.13 8.34
C LEU A 937 -75.42 -25.04 7.40
N ASP A 938 -75.27 -23.82 7.92
CA ASP A 938 -74.72 -22.65 7.23
C ASP A 938 -74.15 -21.67 8.28
N ARG A 939 -73.57 -20.53 7.85
CA ARG A 939 -72.92 -19.54 8.72
C ARG A 939 -73.77 -19.01 9.87
N SER A 940 -75.11 -18.99 9.72
CA SER A 940 -76.06 -18.53 10.75
C SER A 940 -77.12 -19.57 11.10
N GLN A 941 -77.02 -20.80 10.57
CA GLN A 941 -78.04 -21.84 10.77
C GLN A 941 -77.45 -23.12 11.36
N TRP A 942 -78.13 -23.64 12.38
CA TRP A 942 -77.69 -24.81 13.14
C TRP A 942 -78.83 -25.81 13.27
N MET A 943 -78.59 -27.07 12.92
CA MET A 943 -79.49 -28.16 13.22
C MET A 943 -79.31 -28.58 14.68
N MET A 944 -80.36 -28.43 15.46
CA MET A 944 -80.47 -28.89 16.85
C MET A 944 -81.21 -30.22 16.87
N SER A 945 -80.57 -31.28 17.35
CA SER A 945 -81.14 -32.63 17.44
C SER A 945 -81.15 -33.13 18.88
N PHE A 946 -82.31 -33.60 19.34
CA PHE A 946 -82.53 -34.05 20.72
C PHE A 946 -83.04 -35.48 20.71
N SER A 947 -82.32 -36.38 21.40
CA SER A 947 -82.73 -37.77 21.55
C SER A 947 -83.74 -37.89 22.70
N ALA A 948 -85.00 -38.17 22.36
CA ALA A 948 -86.05 -38.41 23.34
C ALA A 948 -85.85 -39.76 24.06
N PRO A 949 -86.35 -39.93 25.31
CA PRO A 949 -86.26 -41.17 26.07
C PRO A 949 -86.78 -42.44 25.37
N ASP A 950 -87.64 -42.29 24.37
CA ASP A 950 -88.20 -43.38 23.57
C ASP A 950 -87.39 -43.69 22.29
N GLY A 951 -86.20 -43.11 22.16
CA GLY A 951 -85.28 -43.32 21.04
C GLY A 951 -85.54 -42.44 19.80
N ARG A 952 -86.61 -41.64 19.79
CA ARG A 952 -86.92 -40.73 18.68
C ARG A 952 -86.05 -39.49 18.72
N THR A 953 -85.77 -38.91 17.56
CA THR A 953 -84.98 -37.67 17.45
C THR A 953 -85.89 -36.50 17.12
N LEU A 954 -85.94 -35.51 18.00
CA LEU A 954 -86.67 -34.25 17.80
C LEU A 954 -85.71 -33.20 17.25
N GLN A 955 -86.11 -32.47 16.20
CA GLN A 955 -85.22 -31.58 15.47
C GLN A 955 -85.78 -30.17 15.29
N TRP A 956 -84.89 -29.18 15.41
CA TRP A 956 -85.14 -27.78 15.10
C TRP A 956 -83.98 -27.20 14.32
N VAL A 957 -84.25 -26.29 13.38
CA VAL A 957 -83.22 -25.43 12.83
C VAL A 957 -83.24 -24.12 13.59
N LEU A 958 -82.10 -23.76 14.17
CA LEU A 958 -81.86 -22.48 14.83
C LEU A 958 -81.18 -21.55 13.84
N ARG A 959 -81.74 -20.35 13.67
CA ARG A 959 -81.16 -19.26 12.88
C ARG A 959 -80.78 -18.10 13.80
N SER A 960 -79.50 -17.72 13.80
CA SER A 960 -78.98 -16.60 14.58
C SER A 960 -78.94 -15.31 13.74
N GLN A 961 -79.08 -14.16 14.42
CA GLN A 961 -78.89 -12.84 13.78
C GLN A 961 -77.41 -12.47 13.64
N LEU A 962 -76.60 -12.82 14.64
CA LEU A 962 -75.16 -12.56 14.68
C LEU A 962 -74.40 -13.78 15.23
N GLY A 963 -73.33 -14.19 14.54
CA GLY A 963 -72.47 -15.30 14.96
C GLY A 963 -73.25 -16.60 15.21
N SER A 964 -72.92 -17.31 16.28
CA SER A 964 -73.64 -18.51 16.73
C SER A 964 -74.88 -18.20 17.58
N GLY A 965 -75.27 -16.92 17.72
CA GLY A 965 -76.42 -16.48 18.50
C GLY A 965 -76.38 -17.02 19.95
N PRO A 966 -77.47 -17.61 20.47
CA PRO A 966 -77.50 -18.09 21.85
C PRO A 966 -76.56 -19.29 22.11
N LEU A 967 -76.06 -19.97 21.07
CA LEU A 967 -75.11 -21.07 21.24
C LEU A 967 -73.75 -20.58 21.77
N VAL A 968 -73.41 -19.30 21.60
CA VAL A 968 -72.17 -18.73 22.15
C VAL A 968 -72.09 -18.88 23.68
N LEU A 969 -73.24 -18.86 24.37
CA LEU A 969 -73.31 -18.98 25.83
C LEU A 969 -72.87 -20.36 26.33
N LEU A 970 -72.93 -21.38 25.47
CA LEU A 970 -72.43 -22.72 25.78
C LEU A 970 -70.90 -22.77 25.82
N THR A 971 -70.22 -21.79 25.20
CA THR A 971 -68.76 -21.68 25.30
C THR A 971 -68.30 -21.21 26.68
N LEU A 972 -69.21 -20.63 27.49
CA LEU A 972 -68.91 -20.21 28.87
C LEU A 972 -68.75 -21.40 29.83
N ARG A 973 -69.08 -22.62 29.39
CA ARG A 973 -68.86 -23.85 30.19
C ARG A 973 -67.37 -24.00 30.48
N GLY A 974 -67.01 -24.05 31.76
CA GLY A 974 -65.61 -24.18 32.19
C GLY A 974 -64.76 -22.93 31.98
N LEU A 975 -65.33 -21.81 31.53
CA LEU A 975 -64.59 -20.55 31.41
C LEU A 975 -64.25 -20.03 32.81
N THR A 976 -62.97 -19.83 33.03
CA THR A 976 -62.43 -19.14 34.21
C THR A 976 -61.54 -18.00 33.74
N LEU A 977 -61.44 -16.95 34.55
CA LEU A 977 -60.73 -15.74 34.19
C LEU A 977 -59.33 -15.80 34.82
N PRO A 978 -58.23 -15.83 34.02
CA PRO A 978 -56.89 -16.09 34.57
C PRO A 978 -56.40 -14.98 35.50
N ASP A 979 -55.64 -15.38 36.52
CA ASP A 979 -55.05 -14.49 37.53
C ASP A 979 -53.93 -13.57 37.00
N GLN A 980 -53.32 -13.93 35.87
CA GLN A 980 -52.15 -13.25 35.32
C GLN A 980 -52.38 -12.82 33.87
N ILE A 981 -52.04 -11.56 33.58
CA ILE A 981 -52.00 -10.98 32.23
C ILE A 981 -50.70 -11.37 31.54
N PHE A 982 -49.56 -11.25 32.25
CA PHE A 982 -48.23 -11.55 31.74
C PHE A 982 -47.61 -12.75 32.47
N THR A 983 -46.88 -13.60 31.74
CA THR A 983 -46.07 -14.68 32.33
C THR A 983 -44.71 -14.13 32.77
N VAL A 984 -44.39 -14.26 34.06
CA VAL A 984 -43.18 -13.65 34.65
C VAL A 984 -42.00 -14.64 34.70
N ASP A 985 -42.24 -15.95 34.47
CA ASP A 985 -41.21 -16.99 34.45
C ASP A 985 -40.82 -17.42 33.02
N ALA A 986 -39.51 -17.39 32.72
CA ALA A 986 -38.95 -17.80 31.43
C ALA A 986 -39.24 -19.28 31.08
N ALA A 987 -39.42 -20.14 32.09
CA ALA A 987 -39.75 -21.56 31.90
C ALA A 987 -41.20 -21.79 31.42
N GLU A 988 -42.15 -20.97 31.85
CA GLU A 988 -43.55 -21.03 31.41
C GLU A 988 -43.73 -20.41 30.01
N SER A 989 -42.97 -19.35 29.71
CA SER A 989 -42.93 -18.72 28.38
C SER A 989 -42.48 -19.70 27.27
N ALA A 990 -41.50 -20.56 27.57
CA ALA A 990 -41.02 -21.58 26.63
C ALA A 990 -42.08 -22.68 26.36
N GLN A 991 -42.86 -23.08 27.37
CA GLN A 991 -43.95 -24.03 27.20
C GLN A 991 -45.12 -23.45 26.38
N ALA A 992 -45.46 -22.18 26.59
CA ALA A 992 -46.50 -21.48 25.83
C ALA A 992 -46.18 -21.38 24.32
N LEU A 993 -44.92 -21.11 23.97
CA LEU A 993 -44.44 -21.08 22.58
C LEU A 993 -44.47 -22.47 21.91
N THR A 994 -44.18 -23.54 22.65
CA THR A 994 -44.24 -24.91 22.10
C THR A 994 -45.67 -25.43 21.88
N THR A 995 -46.65 -24.98 22.67
CA THR A 995 -48.05 -25.37 22.49
C THR A 995 -48.76 -24.65 21.33
N GLY A 996 -48.16 -23.58 20.79
CA GLY A 996 -48.71 -22.83 19.65
C GLY A 996 -48.39 -23.40 18.26
N VAL A 997 -47.50 -24.40 18.16
CA VAL A 997 -47.00 -24.95 16.87
C VAL A 997 -47.38 -26.43 16.67
N GLY A 998 -48.16 -27.02 17.57
CA GLY A 998 -48.59 -28.42 17.47
C GLY A 998 -50.05 -28.61 17.83
N ASN A 999 -50.96 -28.11 16.99
CA ASN A 999 -52.33 -28.65 16.90
C ASN A 999 -52.96 -28.25 15.55
N SER A 1000 -52.31 -28.67 14.48
CA SER A 1000 -52.95 -28.89 13.19
C SER A 1000 -52.64 -30.32 12.78
N ASP A 1001 -53.42 -31.27 13.29
CA ASP A 1001 -53.85 -32.47 12.57
C ASP A 1001 -54.73 -33.36 13.46
N MET A 1002 -55.71 -33.99 12.81
CA MET A 1002 -56.72 -34.94 13.30
C MET A 1002 -58.01 -34.39 13.93
N ASP A 1003 -58.85 -33.77 13.08
CA ASP A 1003 -60.26 -34.17 13.02
C ASP A 1003 -60.35 -35.47 12.21
N GLU A 1004 -60.11 -36.59 12.89
CA GLU A 1004 -60.56 -37.92 12.47
C GLU A 1004 -60.95 -38.68 13.74
N MET A 1005 -62.22 -38.59 14.13
CA MET A 1005 -62.85 -39.61 14.96
C MET A 1005 -64.30 -39.81 14.51
N GLU A 1006 -64.54 -41.04 14.03
CA GLU A 1006 -65.84 -41.67 13.93
C GLU A 1006 -66.66 -41.54 15.23
N LEU A 1007 -67.99 -41.44 15.03
CA LEU A 1007 -69.17 -41.68 15.92
C LEU A 1007 -69.96 -40.47 16.44
#